data_AF-A0A1J4VU53-F1
#
_entry.id   AF-A0A1J4VU53-F1
#
_cell.length_a   1.000
_cell.length_b   1.000
_cell.length_c   1.000
_cell.angle_alpha   90.00
_cell.angle_beta   90.00
_cell.angle_gamma   90.00
#
_symmetry.space_group_name_H-M   'P 1'
#
loop_
_entity.id
_entity.type
_entity.pdbx_description
1 polymer ?
#
loop_
_entity_poly.entity_id
_entity_poly.type
_entity_poly.pdbx_seq_one_letter_code
_entity_poly.pdbx_strand_id
1 'polypeptide(L)'
;MPVIKRSTTIPQDKRKIFSILKNMEYFPRFISGVESINVKRLSEDLVISNWRINVDGTVITWEEEDLFNDKTCAIDFKMREGDYGSYEGGWRLIENSHGTEIQVTARIDWNLAGITREINKALDKKAELALRWMLWEIRKSALYPQDGLDSFWESRAKIVSELITFQNREGKKIVGFYDHLDNATIRDNFIISPPGYGETKRDALTTAYHLVRNGFNIIRYDATDHIGESDGEILNTTMTKLKRDLLSAIDFVEKTYGVSRIGVVASSLAKRMAIKAASEDKRIVFLLGVVGVVDLQRTLKTVYSYDIIQKTIDGTIDDVCNVLGFDVSKEYSASAVRDNYHDLYSTQKDLKKINIPVVFLVAEKDAWVRLEDVKFVMESSKQRPRELHVIPEAMHQLFENPKAAHVAMKQIVVSCFRHIKHREINLDRVLAPTMREMAAQNKIEKERLRKLTKRTVQEEKDFWGKYITDFTIIKKSPDYKELLDSILDYLMPFKDEQVFLDAGCGVGYMGIWLLLRFIENYHKGKGLLSQKCQTYKYVGLDFVETTLMEAQKNHINVLSQFCLDENIGDFPIKFAYDLVDLNHPLPYASNSIDKVCSSLVVSYVRNPSLTVMELFRVLKPGGAIVLSTLKPYADLSQIYKNFVDQATSEQEIVEARKLLSSAGQIKRREGDGHYYFFSEKELKTLMVAAGANNVRTFRSFGNQANVVVAVKE
;
A
#
# COMPACT_ATOMS: atom_id res chain seq x y z
N MET A 1 -38.65 -22.47 19.74
CA MET A 1 -37.40 -22.31 18.99
C MET A 1 -37.58 -22.83 17.57
N PRO A 2 -37.40 -22.01 16.53
CA PRO A 2 -37.32 -22.49 15.15
C PRO A 2 -36.23 -23.56 15.01
N VAL A 3 -36.52 -24.60 14.22
CA VAL A 3 -35.58 -25.65 13.85
C VAL A 3 -35.23 -25.47 12.38
N ILE A 4 -33.97 -25.14 12.11
CA ILE A 4 -33.47 -24.96 10.75
C ILE A 4 -32.70 -26.22 10.38
N LYS A 5 -33.12 -26.87 9.29
CA LYS A 5 -32.46 -28.06 8.75
C LYS A 5 -32.00 -27.81 7.32
N ARG A 6 -30.73 -28.09 7.03
CA ARG A 6 -30.18 -28.06 5.68
C ARG A 6 -29.35 -29.30 5.41
N SER A 7 -29.30 -29.71 4.14
CA SER A 7 -28.41 -30.78 3.72
C SER A 7 -27.85 -30.54 2.32
N THR A 8 -26.71 -31.18 2.04
CA THR A 8 -26.17 -31.30 0.69
C THR A 8 -25.45 -32.64 0.54
N THR A 9 -25.49 -33.22 -0.65
CA THR A 9 -24.74 -34.44 -0.96
C THR A 9 -23.39 -34.09 -1.58
N ILE A 10 -22.32 -34.65 -1.03
CA ILE A 10 -20.95 -34.50 -1.50
C ILE A 10 -20.48 -35.87 -1.99
N PRO A 11 -20.02 -36.02 -3.24
CA PRO A 11 -19.48 -37.28 -3.77
C PRO A 11 -18.06 -37.54 -3.22
N GLN A 12 -17.96 -37.70 -1.90
CA GLN A 12 -16.75 -38.00 -1.14
C GLN A 12 -17.08 -38.95 0.02
N ASP A 13 -16.05 -39.61 0.53
CA ASP A 13 -16.12 -40.51 1.69
C ASP A 13 -16.55 -39.78 2.96
N LYS A 14 -17.39 -40.46 3.76
CA LYS A 14 -17.97 -39.94 4.99
C LYS A 14 -16.92 -39.53 6.02
N ARG A 15 -15.83 -40.29 6.16
CA ARG A 15 -14.73 -39.97 7.11
C ARG A 15 -13.93 -38.76 6.65
N LYS A 16 -13.75 -38.58 5.35
CA LYS A 16 -13.07 -37.41 4.80
C LYS A 16 -13.85 -36.11 5.03
N ILE A 17 -15.17 -36.13 4.90
CA ILE A 17 -16.00 -34.96 5.20
C ILE A 17 -16.02 -34.72 6.71
N PHE A 18 -16.09 -35.79 7.51
CA PHE A 18 -16.07 -35.68 8.96
C PHE A 18 -14.77 -35.06 9.49
N SER A 19 -13.62 -35.38 8.90
CA SER A 19 -12.35 -34.76 9.30
C SER A 19 -12.32 -33.25 9.00
N ILE A 20 -12.96 -32.78 7.93
CA ILE A 20 -13.11 -31.34 7.67
C ILE A 20 -13.93 -30.68 8.80
N LEU A 21 -15.02 -31.32 9.23
CA LEU A 21 -15.88 -30.80 10.31
C LEU A 21 -15.20 -30.82 11.69
N LYS A 22 -14.38 -31.83 12.00
CA LYS A 22 -13.59 -31.89 13.25
C LYS A 22 -12.57 -30.77 13.39
N ASN A 23 -12.23 -30.09 12.28
CA ASN A 23 -11.26 -29.01 12.22
C ASN A 23 -11.94 -27.65 11.98
N MET A 24 -12.98 -27.35 12.74
CA MET A 24 -13.77 -26.12 12.67
C MET A 24 -12.92 -24.84 12.87
N GLU A 25 -11.77 -24.90 13.53
CA GLU A 25 -10.82 -23.79 13.65
C GLU A 25 -10.36 -23.20 12.30
N TYR A 26 -10.50 -23.94 11.20
CA TYR A 26 -10.15 -23.48 9.86
C TYR A 26 -11.31 -22.87 9.08
N PHE A 27 -12.55 -22.97 9.56
CA PHE A 27 -13.71 -22.39 8.88
C PHE A 27 -13.54 -20.90 8.56
N PRO A 28 -12.93 -20.03 9.41
CA PRO A 28 -12.70 -18.62 9.06
C PRO A 28 -11.87 -18.39 7.78
N ARG A 29 -11.13 -19.41 7.30
CA ARG A 29 -10.29 -19.29 6.10
C ARG A 29 -11.09 -19.43 4.80
N PHE A 30 -12.25 -20.09 4.85
CA PHE A 30 -13.02 -20.40 3.65
C PHE A 30 -14.54 -20.17 3.81
N ILE A 31 -15.04 -19.86 5.01
CA ILE A 31 -16.43 -19.52 5.26
C ILE A 31 -16.52 -18.01 5.50
N SER A 32 -17.02 -17.30 4.49
CA SER A 32 -17.24 -15.85 4.58
C SER A 32 -18.22 -15.53 5.72
N GLY A 33 -17.86 -14.54 6.54
CA GLY A 33 -18.66 -14.13 7.72
C GLY A 33 -18.21 -14.75 9.04
N VAL A 34 -17.38 -15.80 9.04
CA VAL A 34 -16.75 -16.30 10.29
C VAL A 34 -15.42 -15.56 10.48
N GLU A 35 -15.30 -14.74 11.53
CA GLU A 35 -14.09 -13.95 11.81
C GLU A 35 -13.03 -14.79 12.53
N SER A 36 -13.44 -15.59 13.52
CA SER A 36 -12.55 -16.49 14.25
C SER A 36 -13.30 -17.61 14.95
N ILE A 37 -12.67 -18.78 15.07
CA ILE A 37 -13.10 -19.86 15.96
C ILE A 37 -11.88 -20.29 16.76
N ASN A 38 -11.93 -20.16 18.08
CA ASN A 38 -10.86 -20.62 18.97
C ASN A 38 -11.28 -21.93 19.63
N VAL A 39 -10.56 -23.01 19.36
CA VAL A 39 -10.89 -24.37 19.81
C VAL A 39 -10.01 -24.77 20.99
N LYS A 40 -10.64 -25.17 22.10
CA LYS A 40 -10.00 -25.81 23.26
C LYS A 40 -10.46 -27.26 23.34
N ARG A 41 -9.57 -28.20 22.97
CA ARG A 41 -9.86 -29.63 23.02
C ARG A 41 -9.73 -30.16 24.46
N LEU A 42 -10.83 -30.66 25.02
CA LEU A 42 -10.86 -31.23 26.37
C LEU A 42 -10.62 -32.74 26.36
N SER A 43 -11.07 -33.43 25.30
CA SER A 43 -10.78 -34.83 25.02
C SER A 43 -10.84 -35.09 23.50
N GLU A 44 -10.70 -36.35 23.06
CA GLU A 44 -10.85 -36.72 21.64
C GLU A 44 -12.27 -36.47 21.11
N ASP A 45 -13.28 -36.61 21.99
CA ASP A 45 -14.69 -36.53 21.64
C ASP A 45 -15.34 -35.22 22.12
N LEU A 46 -14.65 -34.36 22.86
CA LEU A 46 -15.22 -33.13 23.43
C LEU A 46 -14.34 -31.91 23.21
N VAL A 47 -14.92 -30.88 22.61
CA VAL A 47 -14.27 -29.58 22.36
C VAL A 47 -15.14 -28.44 22.87
N ILE A 48 -14.49 -27.41 23.39
CA ILE A 48 -15.11 -26.09 23.59
C ILE A 48 -14.62 -25.16 22.49
N SER A 49 -15.54 -24.60 21.71
CA SER A 49 -15.25 -23.71 20.59
C SER A 49 -15.82 -22.30 20.85
N ASN A 50 -14.99 -21.28 20.70
CA ASN A 50 -15.37 -19.88 20.86
C ASN A 50 -15.52 -19.24 19.48
N TRP A 51 -16.77 -18.97 19.08
CA TRP A 51 -17.13 -18.45 17.77
C TRP A 51 -17.27 -16.94 17.80
N ARG A 52 -16.77 -16.31 16.73
CA ARG A 52 -17.00 -14.90 16.42
C ARG A 52 -17.31 -14.77 14.95
N ILE A 53 -18.51 -14.28 14.65
CA ILE A 53 -19.00 -14.09 13.29
C ILE A 53 -19.40 -12.63 13.07
N ASN A 54 -19.40 -12.21 11.81
CA ASN A 54 -19.85 -10.90 11.38
C ASN A 54 -20.97 -11.09 10.36
N VAL A 55 -22.17 -10.67 10.73
CA VAL A 55 -23.36 -10.74 9.89
C VAL A 55 -23.82 -9.31 9.63
N ASP A 56 -23.65 -8.85 8.38
CA ASP A 56 -24.04 -7.50 7.92
C ASP A 56 -23.53 -6.36 8.83
N GLY A 57 -22.28 -6.46 9.31
CA GLY A 57 -21.64 -5.46 10.17
C GLY A 57 -21.92 -5.63 11.67
N THR A 58 -22.77 -6.59 12.06
CA THR A 58 -23.01 -6.94 13.46
C THR A 58 -22.13 -8.11 13.85
N VAL A 59 -21.30 -7.95 14.88
CA VAL A 59 -20.48 -9.02 15.44
C VAL A 59 -21.32 -9.81 16.44
N ILE A 60 -21.36 -11.13 16.26
CA ILE A 60 -22.05 -12.08 17.14
C ILE A 60 -21.03 -13.10 17.64
N THR A 61 -21.06 -13.38 18.93
CA THR A 61 -20.12 -14.25 19.64
C THR A 61 -20.83 -15.24 20.55
N TRP A 62 -20.30 -16.46 20.61
CA TRP A 62 -20.76 -17.47 21.57
C TRP A 62 -19.67 -18.51 21.85
N GLU A 63 -19.73 -19.12 23.02
CA GLU A 63 -18.99 -20.32 23.38
C GLU A 63 -19.91 -21.54 23.23
N GLU A 64 -19.41 -22.57 22.55
CA GLU A 64 -20.12 -23.79 22.18
C GLU A 64 -19.35 -25.02 22.68
N GLU A 65 -20.10 -26.01 23.14
CA GLU A 65 -19.62 -27.35 23.43
C GLU A 65 -19.95 -28.27 22.26
N ASP A 66 -18.93 -28.89 21.67
CA ASP A 66 -18.99 -29.80 20.54
C ASP A 66 -18.63 -31.23 20.98
N LEU A 67 -19.60 -32.15 20.87
CA LEU A 67 -19.44 -33.57 21.14
C LEU A 67 -19.35 -34.36 19.83
N PHE A 68 -18.21 -34.99 19.59
CA PHE A 68 -17.93 -35.80 18.40
C PHE A 68 -18.25 -37.27 18.65
N ASN A 69 -18.84 -37.93 17.67
CA ASN A 69 -19.00 -39.37 17.64
C ASN A 69 -18.35 -39.93 16.38
N ASP A 70 -17.12 -40.42 16.52
CA ASP A 70 -16.32 -40.95 15.41
C ASP A 70 -16.95 -42.20 14.78
N LYS A 71 -17.67 -43.02 15.56
CA LYS A 71 -18.34 -44.23 15.05
C LYS A 71 -19.49 -43.91 14.11
N THR A 72 -20.28 -42.89 14.43
CA THR A 72 -21.44 -42.50 13.61
C THR A 72 -21.14 -41.35 12.65
N CYS A 73 -19.96 -40.72 12.76
CA CYS A 73 -19.58 -39.43 12.18
C CYS A 73 -20.68 -38.38 12.39
N ALA A 74 -20.96 -38.14 13.66
CA ALA A 74 -21.92 -37.13 14.10
C ALA A 74 -21.22 -36.10 15.01
N ILE A 75 -21.73 -34.88 15.02
CA ILE A 75 -21.32 -33.82 15.94
C ILE A 75 -22.60 -33.28 16.56
N ASP A 76 -22.65 -33.20 17.88
CA ASP A 76 -23.70 -32.50 18.61
C ASP A 76 -23.11 -31.27 19.24
N PHE A 77 -23.74 -30.12 19.04
CA PHE A 77 -23.24 -28.84 19.53
C PHE A 77 -24.27 -28.14 20.39
N LYS A 78 -23.81 -27.48 21.44
CA LYS A 78 -24.65 -26.71 22.37
C LYS A 78 -23.92 -25.50 22.91
N MET A 79 -24.53 -24.33 22.76
CA MET A 79 -24.03 -23.08 23.33
C MET A 79 -24.06 -23.12 24.85
N ARG A 80 -22.97 -22.67 25.47
CA ARG A 80 -22.82 -22.50 26.93
C ARG A 80 -23.15 -21.07 27.35
N GLU A 81 -22.61 -20.10 26.61
CA GLU A 81 -22.81 -18.67 26.80
C GLU A 81 -22.63 -17.93 25.46
N GLY A 82 -23.26 -16.77 25.30
CA GLY A 82 -23.12 -15.99 24.06
C GLY A 82 -24.27 -15.02 23.84
N ASP A 83 -24.28 -14.43 22.64
CA ASP A 83 -25.25 -13.42 22.23
C ASP A 83 -26.65 -13.99 21.88
N TYR A 84 -26.77 -15.31 21.70
CA TYR A 84 -28.07 -15.98 21.53
C TYR A 84 -28.70 -16.31 22.88
N GLY A 85 -30.03 -16.54 22.91
CA GLY A 85 -30.71 -17.10 24.08
C GLY A 85 -30.43 -18.57 24.28
N SER A 86 -30.46 -19.31 23.18
CA SER A 86 -29.98 -20.68 23.11
C SER A 86 -29.66 -21.03 21.67
N TYR A 87 -28.62 -21.84 21.49
CA TYR A 87 -28.19 -22.33 20.20
C TYR A 87 -27.71 -23.76 20.38
N GLU A 88 -28.37 -24.72 19.74
CA GLU A 88 -28.01 -26.13 19.83
C GLU A 88 -28.37 -26.86 18.55
N GLY A 89 -27.71 -27.98 18.29
CA GLY A 89 -27.91 -28.67 17.03
C GLY A 89 -26.96 -29.82 16.82
N GLY A 90 -26.85 -30.23 15.57
CA GLY A 90 -25.91 -31.26 15.21
C GLY A 90 -25.71 -31.45 13.73
N TRP A 91 -24.55 -32.02 13.43
CA TRP A 91 -24.14 -32.50 12.13
C TRP A 91 -24.33 -34.01 12.07
N ARG A 92 -24.90 -34.50 10.96
CA ARG A 92 -25.08 -35.93 10.68
C ARG A 92 -24.61 -36.22 9.27
N LEU A 93 -23.73 -37.20 9.11
CA LEU A 93 -23.25 -37.64 7.80
C LEU A 93 -23.88 -38.99 7.47
N ILE A 94 -24.58 -39.08 6.34
CA ILE A 94 -25.32 -40.27 5.91
C ILE A 94 -24.81 -40.68 4.53
N GLU A 95 -24.28 -41.88 4.40
CA GLU A 95 -23.84 -42.42 3.11
C GLU A 95 -25.06 -42.77 2.23
N ASN A 96 -24.94 -42.49 0.94
CA ASN A 96 -25.92 -42.84 -0.08
C ASN A 96 -25.22 -43.21 -1.41
N SER A 97 -26.00 -43.62 -2.40
CA SER A 97 -25.48 -44.05 -3.72
C SER A 97 -24.69 -42.98 -4.49
N HIS A 98 -24.75 -41.72 -4.08
CA HIS A 98 -24.10 -40.58 -4.73
C HIS A 98 -23.00 -39.94 -3.87
N GLY A 99 -22.60 -40.56 -2.75
CA GLY A 99 -21.58 -40.07 -1.83
C GLY A 99 -22.09 -39.99 -0.39
N THR A 100 -21.81 -38.87 0.28
CA THR A 100 -22.25 -38.61 1.65
C THR A 100 -23.16 -37.39 1.69
N GLU A 101 -24.38 -37.56 2.20
CA GLU A 101 -25.24 -36.44 2.59
C GLU A 101 -24.79 -35.89 3.94
N ILE A 102 -24.38 -34.64 3.96
CA ILE A 102 -24.14 -33.88 5.18
C ILE A 102 -25.43 -33.14 5.56
N GLN A 103 -25.96 -33.41 6.73
CA GLN A 103 -27.14 -32.74 7.30
C GLN A 103 -26.72 -31.92 8.51
N VAL A 104 -27.12 -30.65 8.54
CA VAL A 104 -27.00 -29.77 9.70
C VAL A 104 -28.40 -29.41 10.20
N THR A 105 -28.60 -29.53 11.50
CA THR A 105 -29.81 -29.10 12.19
C THR A 105 -29.43 -28.13 13.28
N ALA A 106 -30.02 -26.94 13.32
CA ALA A 106 -29.80 -25.94 14.36
C ALA A 106 -31.14 -25.48 14.94
N ARG A 107 -31.20 -25.35 16.26
CA ARG A 107 -32.31 -24.78 17.03
C ARG A 107 -31.82 -23.50 17.64
N ILE A 108 -32.46 -22.38 17.30
CA ILE A 108 -32.00 -21.04 17.68
C ILE A 108 -33.09 -20.35 18.48
N ASP A 109 -32.73 -19.73 19.59
CA ASP A 109 -33.50 -18.72 20.28
C ASP A 109 -32.72 -17.41 20.24
N TRP A 110 -33.29 -16.39 19.63
CA TRP A 110 -32.63 -15.10 19.41
C TRP A 110 -32.62 -14.19 20.65
N ASN A 111 -33.32 -14.55 21.74
CA ASN A 111 -33.40 -13.78 23.01
C ASN A 111 -33.73 -12.30 22.86
N LEU A 112 -34.75 -11.99 22.05
CA LEU A 112 -35.13 -10.61 21.78
C LEU A 112 -36.38 -10.22 22.58
N ALA A 113 -36.17 -9.61 23.75
CA ALA A 113 -37.25 -8.98 24.49
C ALA A 113 -37.81 -7.78 23.69
N GLY A 114 -39.11 -7.79 23.37
CA GLY A 114 -39.82 -6.64 22.78
C GLY A 114 -39.83 -6.51 21.25
N ILE A 115 -39.49 -7.55 20.49
CA ILE A 115 -39.42 -7.52 19.01
C ILE A 115 -40.63 -8.20 18.32
N THR A 116 -41.09 -7.62 17.20
CA THR A 116 -42.26 -8.10 16.43
C THR A 116 -42.00 -9.43 15.71
N ARG A 117 -43.07 -10.21 15.47
CA ARG A 117 -43.05 -11.53 14.80
C ARG A 117 -42.39 -11.54 13.41
N GLU A 118 -42.30 -10.38 12.77
CA GLU A 118 -41.74 -10.20 11.43
C GLU A 118 -40.20 -10.22 11.43
N ILE A 119 -39.56 -9.67 12.47
CA ILE A 119 -38.10 -9.66 12.59
C ILE A 119 -37.57 -11.07 12.87
N ASN A 120 -38.26 -11.87 13.70
CA ASN A 120 -37.90 -13.28 13.93
C ASN A 120 -37.90 -14.09 12.62
N LYS A 121 -38.91 -13.89 11.75
CA LYS A 121 -38.95 -14.55 10.43
C LYS A 121 -37.79 -14.12 9.52
N ALA A 122 -37.33 -12.87 9.62
CA ALA A 122 -36.19 -12.39 8.85
C ALA A 122 -34.87 -13.00 9.34
N LEU A 123 -34.68 -13.10 10.66
CA LEU A 123 -33.50 -13.73 11.28
C LEU A 123 -33.43 -15.22 10.96
N ASP A 124 -34.55 -15.94 11.03
CA ASP A 124 -34.61 -17.36 10.66
C ASP A 124 -34.19 -17.58 9.19
N LYS A 125 -34.64 -16.72 8.27
CA LYS A 125 -34.21 -16.75 6.87
C LYS A 125 -32.71 -16.45 6.71
N LYS A 126 -32.15 -15.53 7.51
CA LYS A 126 -30.70 -15.25 7.47
C LYS A 126 -29.88 -16.44 7.98
N ALA A 127 -30.29 -17.05 9.10
CA ALA A 127 -29.63 -18.25 9.62
C ALA A 127 -29.73 -19.43 8.65
N GLU A 128 -30.88 -19.57 7.98
CA GLU A 128 -31.06 -20.54 6.90
C GLU A 128 -30.06 -20.36 5.76
N LEU A 129 -29.91 -19.12 5.28
CA LEU A 129 -28.95 -18.79 4.24
C LEU A 129 -27.51 -19.05 4.71
N ALA A 130 -27.17 -18.67 5.96
CA ALA A 130 -25.84 -18.90 6.52
C ALA A 130 -25.47 -20.39 6.56
N LEU A 131 -26.37 -21.26 7.02
CA LEU A 131 -26.14 -22.72 7.01
C LEU A 131 -26.01 -23.27 5.59
N ARG A 132 -26.79 -22.74 4.63
CA ARG A 132 -26.68 -23.12 3.21
C ARG A 132 -25.31 -22.74 2.63
N TRP A 133 -24.81 -21.54 2.95
CA TRP A 133 -23.48 -21.08 2.56
C TRP A 133 -22.36 -21.91 3.18
N MET A 134 -22.48 -22.21 4.48
CA MET A 134 -21.53 -23.07 5.20
C MET A 134 -21.42 -24.45 4.54
N LEU A 135 -22.56 -25.10 4.24
CA LEU A 135 -22.60 -26.36 3.52
C LEU A 135 -21.99 -26.27 2.11
N TRP A 136 -22.20 -25.15 1.41
CA TRP A 136 -21.62 -24.92 0.09
C TRP A 136 -20.09 -24.83 0.13
N GLU A 137 -19.53 -24.10 1.10
CA GLU A 137 -18.08 -23.97 1.26
C GLU A 137 -17.42 -25.27 1.73
N ILE A 138 -18.06 -26.01 2.65
CA ILE A 138 -17.61 -27.35 3.05
C ILE A 138 -17.62 -28.31 1.85
N ARG A 139 -18.70 -28.29 1.05
CA ARG A 139 -18.78 -29.08 -0.19
C ARG A 139 -17.68 -28.72 -1.17
N LYS A 140 -17.40 -27.44 -1.37
CA LYS A 140 -16.34 -26.96 -2.25
C LYS A 140 -14.97 -27.41 -1.75
N SER A 141 -14.70 -27.28 -0.45
CA SER A 141 -13.46 -27.76 0.19
C SER A 141 -13.26 -29.28 0.04
N ALA A 142 -14.35 -30.06 0.12
CA ALA A 142 -14.31 -31.51 -0.04
C ALA A 142 -14.13 -31.96 -1.50
N LEU A 143 -14.74 -31.26 -2.46
CA LEU A 143 -14.74 -31.59 -3.91
C LEU A 143 -13.50 -31.12 -4.64
N TYR A 144 -13.04 -29.92 -4.29
CA TYR A 144 -11.86 -29.29 -4.84
C TYR A 144 -10.90 -29.06 -3.68
N PRO A 145 -10.33 -30.17 -3.14
CA PRO A 145 -9.23 -30.03 -2.21
C PRO A 145 -8.20 -29.14 -2.89
N GLN A 146 -7.87 -28.00 -2.30
CA GLN A 146 -6.72 -27.24 -2.81
C GLN A 146 -5.54 -28.21 -2.81
N ASP A 147 -4.90 -28.39 -3.98
CA ASP A 147 -3.87 -29.40 -4.16
C ASP A 147 -2.83 -29.32 -3.04
N GLY A 148 -2.60 -30.46 -2.39
CA GLY A 148 -1.72 -30.57 -1.24
C GLY A 148 -2.40 -30.72 0.11
N LEU A 149 -3.59 -31.34 0.22
CA LEU A 149 -4.22 -31.51 1.55
C LEU A 149 -3.40 -32.36 2.52
N ASP A 150 -2.61 -33.34 2.08
CA ASP A 150 -1.62 -34.01 2.96
C ASP A 150 -0.48 -33.07 3.38
N SER A 151 -0.13 -32.08 2.55
CA SER A 151 0.81 -30.99 2.91
C SER A 151 0.16 -29.77 3.61
N PHE A 152 -1.17 -29.66 3.57
CA PHE A 152 -1.97 -28.59 4.18
C PHE A 152 -2.11 -28.83 5.68
N TRP A 153 -2.14 -30.11 6.08
CA TRP A 153 -2.04 -30.52 7.47
C TRP A 153 -0.60 -30.39 8.01
N GLU A 154 0.42 -30.34 7.14
CA GLU A 154 1.84 -30.24 7.53
C GLU A 154 2.44 -28.81 7.52
N SER A 155 1.82 -27.79 6.90
CA SER A 155 2.37 -26.42 6.92
C SER A 155 1.95 -25.64 8.19
N ARG A 156 2.37 -26.15 9.35
CA ARG A 156 2.21 -25.53 10.69
C ARG A 156 3.13 -24.34 10.97
N ALA A 157 3.99 -23.95 10.04
CA ALA A 157 5.06 -23.03 10.36
C ALA A 157 4.68 -21.56 10.18
N LYS A 158 4.71 -20.79 11.26
CA LYS A 158 4.48 -19.34 11.24
C LYS A 158 5.74 -18.64 10.72
N ILE A 159 5.55 -17.57 9.93
CA ILE A 159 6.67 -16.67 9.61
C ILE A 159 6.99 -15.85 10.87
N VAL A 160 8.26 -15.86 11.26
CA VAL A 160 8.81 -15.09 12.38
C VAL A 160 9.79 -14.09 11.79
N SER A 161 9.72 -12.85 12.27
CA SER A 161 10.66 -11.76 11.96
C SER A 161 11.38 -11.38 13.24
N GLU A 162 12.58 -11.89 13.46
CA GLU A 162 13.41 -11.59 14.62
C GLU A 162 14.18 -10.29 14.40
N LEU A 163 14.05 -9.33 15.32
CA LEU A 163 14.82 -8.10 15.26
C LEU A 163 16.30 -8.40 15.52
N ILE A 164 17.16 -8.05 14.56
CA ILE A 164 18.60 -8.22 14.67
C ILE A 164 19.31 -6.87 14.65
N THR A 165 20.47 -6.83 15.28
CA THR A 165 21.34 -5.64 15.29
C THR A 165 22.79 -6.07 15.28
N PHE A 166 23.60 -5.44 14.43
CA PHE A 166 25.03 -5.71 14.31
C PHE A 166 25.78 -4.43 13.91
N GLN A 167 27.11 -4.44 14.00
CA GLN A 167 27.93 -3.31 13.57
C GLN A 167 28.48 -3.53 12.17
N ASN A 168 28.49 -2.47 11.36
CA ASN A 168 29.20 -2.49 10.10
C ASN A 168 30.72 -2.33 10.31
N ARG A 169 31.48 -2.43 9.21
CA ARG A 169 32.96 -2.29 9.23
C ARG A 169 33.47 -0.91 9.65
N GLU A 170 32.59 0.09 9.80
CA GLU A 170 32.88 1.45 10.28
C GLU A 170 32.40 1.65 11.73
N GLY A 171 31.91 0.60 12.40
CA GLY A 171 31.42 0.65 13.78
C GLY A 171 29.99 1.18 13.92
N LYS A 172 29.29 1.49 12.82
CA LYS A 172 27.90 1.97 12.84
C LYS A 172 26.93 0.82 13.04
N LYS A 173 25.87 1.05 13.81
CA LYS A 173 24.81 0.08 14.05
C LYS A 173 23.95 -0.11 12.79
N ILE A 174 23.81 -1.35 12.36
CA ILE A 174 22.81 -1.81 11.39
C ILE A 174 21.67 -2.50 12.14
N VAL A 175 20.43 -2.11 11.83
CA VAL A 175 19.21 -2.73 12.34
C VAL A 175 18.52 -3.48 11.20
N GLY A 176 18.08 -4.71 11.48
CA GLY A 176 17.43 -5.55 10.48
C GLY A 176 16.44 -6.54 11.07
N PHE A 177 15.89 -7.38 10.20
CA PHE A 177 15.12 -8.55 10.57
C PHE A 177 15.75 -9.81 9.98
N TYR A 178 15.79 -10.85 10.80
CA TYR A 178 15.96 -12.23 10.34
C TYR A 178 14.56 -12.84 10.20
N ASP A 179 14.12 -13.04 8.97
CA ASP A 179 12.83 -13.67 8.66
C ASP A 179 13.04 -15.17 8.37
N HIS A 180 12.28 -16.01 9.08
CA HIS A 180 12.33 -17.46 8.94
C HIS A 180 10.98 -18.10 9.32
N LEU A 181 10.85 -19.40 9.05
CA LEU A 181 9.75 -20.18 9.61
C LEU A 181 10.09 -20.55 11.07
N ASP A 182 9.12 -20.52 11.98
CA ASP A 182 9.29 -20.87 13.40
C ASP A 182 9.88 -22.27 13.63
N ASN A 183 9.66 -23.20 12.72
CA ASN A 183 10.21 -24.55 12.72
C ASN A 183 11.45 -24.71 11.83
N ALA A 184 12.01 -23.61 11.30
CA ALA A 184 13.16 -23.67 10.43
C ALA A 184 14.39 -24.14 11.20
N THR A 185 15.02 -25.21 10.72
CA THR A 185 16.41 -25.49 11.08
C THR A 185 17.32 -24.50 10.36
N ILE A 186 18.34 -23.97 11.05
CA ILE A 186 19.42 -23.19 10.43
C ILE A 186 20.15 -24.11 9.45
N ARG A 187 19.75 -24.06 8.18
CA ARG A 187 20.31 -24.80 7.04
C ARG A 187 20.87 -23.81 6.03
N ASP A 188 21.76 -24.29 5.18
CA ASP A 188 22.22 -23.62 3.97
C ASP A 188 21.02 -23.25 3.09
N ASN A 189 20.53 -22.00 3.15
CA ASN A 189 19.51 -21.38 2.28
C ASN A 189 19.36 -19.87 2.59
N PHE A 190 20.45 -19.21 3.00
CA PHE A 190 20.41 -17.80 3.38
C PHE A 190 20.36 -16.89 2.16
N ILE A 191 19.47 -15.91 2.21
CA ILE A 191 19.39 -14.82 1.26
C ILE A 191 19.47 -13.51 2.03
N ILE A 192 20.27 -12.57 1.53
CA ILE A 192 20.26 -11.19 2.01
C ILE A 192 19.53 -10.32 0.99
N SER A 193 18.56 -9.55 1.47
CA SER A 193 17.82 -8.57 0.69
C SER A 193 18.20 -7.16 1.15
N PRO A 194 19.22 -6.52 0.54
CA PRO A 194 19.57 -5.13 0.85
C PRO A 194 18.44 -4.17 0.41
N PRO A 195 18.27 -3.04 1.10
CA PRO A 195 17.28 -2.04 0.73
C PRO A 195 17.70 -1.31 -0.55
N GLY A 196 16.73 -0.90 -1.38
CA GLY A 196 16.94 0.07 -2.45
C GLY A 196 17.35 1.45 -1.92
N TYR A 197 17.72 2.34 -2.82
CA TYR A 197 18.01 3.72 -2.45
C TYR A 197 16.72 4.43 -2.06
N GLY A 198 16.71 5.02 -0.86
CA GLY A 198 15.53 5.69 -0.31
C GLY A 198 14.48 4.70 0.19
N GLU A 199 14.86 3.45 0.39
CA GLU A 199 14.03 2.38 0.94
C GLU A 199 14.60 1.91 2.28
N THR A 200 13.77 1.18 3.02
CA THR A 200 14.09 0.54 4.30
C THR A 200 13.99 -0.98 4.15
N LYS A 201 14.38 -1.74 5.17
CA LYS A 201 14.17 -3.19 5.25
C LYS A 201 12.72 -3.61 5.04
N ARG A 202 11.76 -2.72 5.30
CA ARG A 202 10.34 -2.98 5.15
C ARG A 202 9.93 -3.10 3.68
N ASP A 203 10.59 -2.38 2.78
CA ASP A 203 10.25 -2.41 1.35
C ASP A 203 10.60 -3.78 0.71
N ALA A 204 11.51 -4.54 1.33
CA ALA A 204 11.81 -5.93 0.98
C ALA A 204 10.83 -6.97 1.58
N LEU A 205 9.87 -6.56 2.43
CA LEU A 205 9.03 -7.46 3.22
C LEU A 205 8.26 -8.47 2.36
N THR A 206 7.62 -8.01 1.29
CA THR A 206 6.83 -8.90 0.40
C THR A 206 7.69 -9.98 -0.22
N THR A 207 8.86 -9.60 -0.76
CA THR A 207 9.83 -10.54 -1.34
C THR A 207 10.34 -11.52 -0.29
N ALA A 208 10.72 -11.02 0.89
CA ALA A 208 11.19 -11.83 2.00
C ALA A 208 10.14 -12.86 2.43
N TYR A 209 8.89 -12.45 2.64
CA TYR A 209 7.83 -13.34 3.11
C TYR A 209 7.43 -14.41 2.08
N HIS A 210 7.48 -14.09 0.78
CA HIS A 210 7.34 -15.12 -0.26
C HIS A 210 8.48 -16.13 -0.20
N LEU A 211 9.73 -15.70 -0.04
CA LEU A 211 10.86 -16.62 0.08
C LEU A 211 10.80 -17.45 1.37
N VAL A 212 10.51 -16.85 2.53
CA VAL A 212 10.38 -17.57 3.81
C VAL A 212 9.28 -18.61 3.75
N ARG A 213 8.12 -18.27 3.18
CA ARG A 213 7.01 -19.23 3.01
C ARG A 213 7.41 -20.46 2.18
N ASN A 214 8.43 -20.32 1.33
CA ASN A 214 9.01 -21.38 0.51
C ASN A 214 10.31 -21.97 1.09
N GLY A 215 10.57 -21.72 2.39
CA GLY A 215 11.62 -22.36 3.18
C GLY A 215 13.01 -21.76 2.96
N PHE A 216 13.12 -20.45 2.71
CA PHE A 216 14.39 -19.71 2.72
C PHE A 216 14.55 -18.93 4.03
N ASN A 217 15.80 -18.61 4.38
CA ASN A 217 16.16 -17.78 5.53
C ASN A 217 16.56 -16.40 5.01
N ILE A 218 15.88 -15.33 5.44
CA ILE A 218 16.09 -14.00 4.86
C ILE A 218 16.64 -13.04 5.89
N ILE A 219 17.69 -12.30 5.54
CA ILE A 219 18.06 -11.08 6.25
C ILE A 219 17.73 -9.88 5.39
N ARG A 220 16.99 -8.94 5.98
CA ARG A 220 16.73 -7.61 5.43
C ARG A 220 17.08 -6.57 6.47
N TYR A 221 17.67 -5.46 6.06
CA TYR A 221 18.27 -4.49 6.98
C TYR A 221 18.14 -3.06 6.45
N ASP A 222 18.23 -2.08 7.34
CA ASP A 222 18.32 -0.66 6.96
C ASP A 222 19.80 -0.32 6.76
N ALA A 223 20.15 0.38 5.68
CA ALA A 223 21.52 0.79 5.46
C ALA A 223 21.95 1.93 6.42
N THR A 224 23.22 1.97 6.78
CA THR A 224 23.82 3.09 7.53
C THR A 224 24.00 4.31 6.63
N ASP A 225 24.06 5.50 7.23
CA ASP A 225 24.01 6.77 6.47
C ASP A 225 22.88 6.74 5.43
N HIS A 226 21.71 6.25 5.83
CA HIS A 226 20.54 6.16 4.96
C HIS A 226 19.27 6.38 5.79
N ILE A 227 18.08 6.13 5.20
CA ILE A 227 16.83 6.16 5.96
C ILE A 227 16.64 4.84 6.71
N GLY A 228 15.89 4.88 7.82
CA GLY A 228 15.55 3.71 8.61
C GLY A 228 16.04 3.80 10.05
N GLU A 229 16.25 2.65 10.68
CA GLU A 229 16.62 2.51 12.10
C GLU A 229 18.14 2.37 12.33
N SER A 230 18.93 2.23 11.27
CA SER A 230 20.39 2.14 11.31
C SER A 230 21.03 3.51 11.52
N ASP A 231 22.26 3.52 12.01
CA ASP A 231 22.96 4.76 12.36
C ASP A 231 23.36 5.58 11.12
N GLY A 232 23.36 6.90 11.29
CA GLY A 232 23.87 7.85 10.32
C GLY A 232 22.77 8.63 9.60
N GLU A 233 23.20 9.60 8.81
CA GLU A 233 22.32 10.51 8.07
C GLU A 233 22.46 10.25 6.57
N ILE A 234 21.34 10.25 5.85
CA ILE A 234 21.33 10.02 4.40
C ILE A 234 22.20 11.02 3.63
N LEU A 235 22.43 12.21 4.19
CA LEU A 235 23.36 13.21 3.65
C LEU A 235 24.74 12.61 3.34
N ASN A 236 25.17 11.62 4.12
CA ASN A 236 26.48 10.98 4.02
C ASN A 236 26.48 9.70 3.19
N THR A 237 25.35 9.34 2.56
CA THR A 237 25.19 8.08 1.84
C THR A 237 26.06 8.01 0.58
N THR A 238 26.57 6.83 0.26
CA THR A 238 27.26 6.56 -1.01
C THR A 238 27.02 5.12 -1.45
N MET A 239 27.08 4.84 -2.76
CA MET A 239 27.00 3.46 -3.28
C MET A 239 28.06 2.55 -2.66
N THR A 240 29.23 3.08 -2.34
CA THR A 240 30.32 2.36 -1.68
C THR A 240 29.99 1.99 -0.24
N LYS A 241 29.36 2.88 0.53
CA LYS A 241 28.91 2.58 1.89
C LYS A 241 27.79 1.54 1.90
N LEU A 242 26.82 1.66 0.99
CA LEU A 242 25.76 0.65 0.82
C LEU A 242 26.34 -0.75 0.55
N LYS A 243 27.39 -0.83 -0.29
CA LYS A 243 28.14 -2.09 -0.51
C LYS A 243 28.78 -2.61 0.77
N ARG A 244 29.43 -1.74 1.55
CA ARG A 244 30.09 -2.12 2.81
C ARG A 244 29.09 -2.66 3.84
N ASP A 245 27.88 -2.11 3.87
CA ASP A 245 26.81 -2.61 4.74
C ASP A 245 26.33 -4.00 4.30
N LEU A 246 26.19 -4.26 2.99
CA LEU A 246 25.90 -5.61 2.49
C LEU A 246 26.98 -6.62 2.89
N LEU A 247 28.25 -6.25 2.73
CA LEU A 247 29.37 -7.11 3.13
C LEU A 247 29.39 -7.34 4.65
N SER A 248 29.00 -6.34 5.44
CA SER A 248 28.88 -6.48 6.90
C SER A 248 27.72 -7.39 7.29
N ALA A 249 26.61 -7.37 6.56
CA ALA A 249 25.50 -8.30 6.76
C ALA A 249 25.91 -9.74 6.42
N ILE A 250 26.74 -9.93 5.39
CA ILE A 250 27.37 -11.23 5.08
C ILE A 250 28.29 -11.68 6.22
N ASP A 251 29.15 -10.80 6.72
CA ASP A 251 30.04 -11.07 7.86
C ASP A 251 29.23 -11.48 9.11
N PHE A 252 28.11 -10.81 9.36
CA PHE A 252 27.19 -11.13 10.45
C PHE A 252 26.57 -12.53 10.27
N VAL A 253 26.12 -12.89 9.07
CA VAL A 253 25.54 -14.22 8.79
C VAL A 253 26.57 -15.32 9.03
N GLU A 254 27.78 -15.15 8.51
CA GLU A 254 28.86 -16.13 8.65
C GLU A 254 29.24 -16.32 10.13
N LYS A 255 29.42 -15.21 10.87
CA LYS A 255 29.80 -15.26 12.30
C LYS A 255 28.70 -15.83 13.20
N THR A 256 27.43 -15.50 12.92
CA THR A 256 26.31 -15.82 13.81
C THR A 256 25.71 -17.19 13.51
N TYR A 257 25.61 -17.54 12.23
CA TYR A 257 24.93 -18.76 11.77
C TYR A 257 25.87 -19.78 11.15
N GLY A 258 27.17 -19.47 10.97
CA GLY A 258 28.13 -20.38 10.36
C GLY A 258 27.94 -20.59 8.86
N VAL A 259 27.18 -19.71 8.19
CA VAL A 259 26.81 -19.84 6.78
C VAL A 259 27.67 -18.92 5.90
N SER A 260 28.40 -19.51 4.95
CA SER A 260 29.29 -18.79 4.02
C SER A 260 28.83 -18.82 2.56
N ARG A 261 27.67 -19.43 2.28
CA ARG A 261 27.04 -19.48 0.94
C ARG A 261 25.74 -18.70 0.96
N ILE A 262 25.75 -17.49 0.40
CA ILE A 262 24.66 -16.54 0.51
C ILE A 262 24.12 -16.14 -0.87
N GLY A 263 22.80 -16.19 -1.04
CA GLY A 263 22.12 -15.55 -2.15
C GLY A 263 21.87 -14.07 -1.87
N VAL A 264 21.88 -13.22 -2.90
CA VAL A 264 21.51 -11.82 -2.78
C VAL A 264 20.36 -11.51 -3.73
N VAL A 265 19.27 -10.97 -3.19
CA VAL A 265 18.10 -10.49 -3.95
C VAL A 265 18.03 -8.98 -3.78
N ALA A 266 18.28 -8.22 -4.85
CA ALA A 266 18.39 -6.76 -4.77
C ALA A 266 17.49 -6.06 -5.81
N SER A 267 16.83 -4.99 -5.40
CA SER A 267 15.95 -4.16 -6.25
C SER A 267 16.64 -2.88 -6.69
N SER A 268 16.17 -2.30 -7.81
CA SER A 268 16.54 -0.94 -8.25
C SER A 268 18.06 -0.64 -8.15
N LEU A 269 18.47 0.43 -7.46
CA LEU A 269 19.88 0.79 -7.26
C LEU A 269 20.68 -0.21 -6.42
N ALA A 270 20.04 -0.94 -5.50
CA ALA A 270 20.71 -1.96 -4.71
C ALA A 270 21.28 -3.09 -5.59
N LYS A 271 20.66 -3.35 -6.76
CA LYS A 271 21.23 -4.30 -7.74
C LYS A 271 22.61 -3.87 -8.21
N ARG A 272 22.80 -2.59 -8.55
CA ARG A 272 24.11 -2.09 -9.03
C ARG A 272 25.18 -2.24 -7.96
N MET A 273 24.82 -2.00 -6.70
CA MET A 273 25.65 -2.25 -5.52
C MET A 273 25.97 -3.75 -5.36
N ALA A 274 24.96 -4.61 -5.44
CA ALA A 274 25.10 -6.06 -5.26
C ALA A 274 25.95 -6.72 -6.36
N ILE A 275 25.85 -6.24 -7.61
CA ILE A 275 26.76 -6.63 -8.71
C ILE A 275 28.21 -6.36 -8.30
N LYS A 276 28.50 -5.17 -7.76
CA LYS A 276 29.86 -4.83 -7.35
C LYS A 276 30.33 -5.69 -6.17
N ALA A 277 29.47 -5.91 -5.17
CA ALA A 277 29.77 -6.81 -4.05
C ALA A 277 30.10 -8.23 -4.53
N ALA A 278 29.28 -8.81 -5.40
CA ALA A 278 29.48 -10.16 -5.95
C ALA A 278 30.74 -10.27 -6.83
N SER A 279 31.24 -9.15 -7.35
CA SER A 279 32.52 -9.12 -8.09
C SER A 279 33.75 -9.16 -7.18
N GLU A 280 33.58 -8.93 -5.88
CA GLU A 280 34.66 -8.77 -4.90
C GLU A 280 34.60 -9.79 -3.75
N ASP A 281 33.42 -10.34 -3.43
CA ASP A 281 33.22 -11.30 -2.33
C ASP A 281 32.69 -12.65 -2.83
N LYS A 282 33.44 -13.72 -2.53
CA LYS A 282 33.15 -15.09 -2.99
C LYS A 282 32.05 -15.80 -2.20
N ARG A 283 31.64 -15.27 -1.03
CA ARG A 283 30.55 -15.84 -0.22
C ARG A 283 29.18 -15.64 -0.87
N ILE A 284 29.07 -14.66 -1.77
CA ILE A 284 27.89 -14.50 -2.61
C ILE A 284 27.92 -15.59 -3.68
N VAL A 285 26.95 -16.52 -3.63
CA VAL A 285 26.87 -17.67 -4.55
C VAL A 285 25.73 -17.57 -5.56
N PHE A 286 24.84 -16.59 -5.40
CA PHE A 286 23.73 -16.32 -6.31
C PHE A 286 23.36 -14.83 -6.24
N LEU A 287 23.08 -14.22 -7.40
CA LEU A 287 22.59 -12.84 -7.47
C LEU A 287 21.32 -12.77 -8.31
N LEU A 288 20.27 -12.21 -7.72
CA LEU A 288 19.03 -11.90 -8.40
C LEU A 288 18.75 -10.40 -8.30
N GLY A 289 18.52 -9.78 -9.45
CA GLY A 289 18.18 -8.37 -9.57
C GLY A 289 16.74 -8.16 -10.03
N VAL A 290 15.99 -7.32 -9.34
CA VAL A 290 14.60 -6.97 -9.69
C VAL A 290 14.53 -5.51 -10.11
N VAL A 291 14.03 -5.21 -11.31
CA VAL A 291 13.93 -3.85 -11.89
C VAL A 291 15.20 -3.01 -11.70
N GLY A 292 16.36 -3.67 -11.70
CA GLY A 292 17.56 -3.05 -11.15
C GLY A 292 18.26 -2.12 -12.12
N VAL A 293 18.92 -1.11 -11.59
CA VAL A 293 19.71 -0.14 -12.36
C VAL A 293 21.01 -0.78 -12.86
N VAL A 294 21.38 -0.48 -14.10
CA VAL A 294 22.66 -0.88 -14.73
C VAL A 294 23.50 0.31 -15.19
N ASP A 295 22.90 1.50 -15.28
CA ASP A 295 23.55 2.76 -15.62
C ASP A 295 22.98 3.83 -14.69
N LEU A 296 23.77 4.22 -13.67
CA LEU A 296 23.34 5.17 -12.65
C LEU A 296 23.15 6.57 -13.24
N GLN A 297 24.10 7.04 -14.05
CA GLN A 297 24.05 8.35 -14.68
C GLN A 297 22.80 8.51 -15.53
N ARG A 298 22.55 7.54 -16.42
CA ARG A 298 21.36 7.56 -17.28
C ARG A 298 20.08 7.48 -16.49
N THR A 299 20.01 6.60 -15.49
CA THR A 299 18.80 6.47 -14.66
C THR A 299 18.50 7.78 -13.95
N LEU A 300 19.50 8.38 -13.28
CA LEU A 300 19.32 9.67 -12.61
C LEU A 300 18.95 10.77 -13.60
N LYS A 301 19.61 10.84 -14.76
CA LYS A 301 19.27 11.80 -15.81
C LYS A 301 17.85 11.61 -16.34
N THR A 302 17.37 10.38 -16.46
CA THR A 302 16.02 10.07 -16.95
C THR A 302 14.95 10.47 -15.94
N VAL A 303 15.19 10.19 -14.65
CA VAL A 303 14.25 10.50 -13.57
C VAL A 303 14.25 11.99 -13.23
N TYR A 304 15.42 12.64 -13.25
CA TYR A 304 15.57 14.04 -12.82
C TYR A 304 15.70 15.03 -13.96
N SER A 305 15.85 14.63 -15.22
CA SER A 305 16.26 15.55 -16.31
C SER A 305 17.53 16.36 -15.95
N TYR A 306 18.39 15.80 -15.09
CA TYR A 306 19.57 16.46 -14.55
C TYR A 306 20.70 15.47 -14.37
N ASP A 307 21.86 15.80 -14.95
CA ASP A 307 23.00 14.91 -14.98
C ASP A 307 23.98 15.21 -13.84
N ILE A 308 23.66 14.67 -12.66
CA ILE A 308 24.46 14.84 -11.43
C ILE A 308 25.88 14.28 -11.62
N ILE A 309 26.01 13.19 -12.36
CA ILE A 309 27.30 12.53 -12.62
C ILE A 309 28.16 13.41 -13.54
N GLN A 310 27.60 13.92 -14.65
CA GLN A 310 28.35 14.79 -15.55
C GLN A 310 28.84 16.05 -14.85
N LYS A 311 27.99 16.71 -14.07
CA LYS A 311 28.41 17.88 -13.28
C LYS A 311 29.51 17.58 -12.27
N THR A 312 29.52 16.37 -11.72
CA THR A 312 30.59 15.93 -10.82
C THR A 312 31.90 15.76 -11.58
N ILE A 313 31.86 15.18 -12.78
CA ILE A 313 33.02 15.06 -13.67
C ILE A 313 33.54 16.44 -14.07
N ASP A 314 32.65 17.38 -14.36
CA ASP A 314 32.98 18.76 -14.74
C ASP A 314 33.44 19.63 -13.56
N GLY A 315 33.33 19.13 -12.31
CA GLY A 315 33.68 19.89 -11.10
C GLY A 315 32.70 21.01 -10.75
N THR A 316 31.46 20.95 -11.27
CA THR A 316 30.41 21.99 -11.11
C THR A 316 29.25 21.54 -10.23
N ILE A 317 29.38 20.41 -9.54
CA ILE A 317 28.35 19.89 -8.64
C ILE A 317 28.31 20.68 -7.33
N ASP A 318 27.10 21.01 -6.87
CA ASP A 318 26.87 21.66 -5.58
C ASP A 318 27.26 20.74 -4.41
N ASP A 319 27.64 21.31 -3.26
CA ASP A 319 28.05 20.55 -2.07
C ASP A 319 26.97 19.59 -1.56
N VAL A 320 25.71 19.97 -1.76
CA VAL A 320 24.53 19.14 -1.50
C VAL A 320 23.72 19.05 -2.78
N CYS A 321 23.40 17.84 -3.21
CA CYS A 321 22.56 17.58 -4.36
C CYS A 321 21.39 16.66 -3.97
N ASN A 322 20.30 16.73 -4.73
CA ASN A 322 19.13 15.88 -4.49
C ASN A 322 19.18 14.65 -5.38
N VAL A 323 19.07 13.46 -4.78
CA VAL A 323 18.99 12.17 -5.46
C VAL A 323 17.74 11.45 -4.98
N LEU A 324 16.83 11.13 -5.90
CA LEU A 324 15.58 10.39 -5.64
C LEU A 324 14.73 10.94 -4.46
N GLY A 325 14.77 12.25 -4.23
CA GLY A 325 13.99 12.96 -3.20
C GLY A 325 14.75 13.20 -1.91
N PHE A 326 16.04 12.87 -1.89
CA PHE A 326 16.89 12.97 -0.71
C PHE A 326 18.09 13.86 -0.95
N ASP A 327 18.36 14.75 -0.01
CA ASP A 327 19.55 15.57 -0.03
C ASP A 327 20.75 14.73 0.41
N VAL A 328 21.75 14.67 -0.47
CA VAL A 328 23.02 13.97 -0.27
C VAL A 328 24.18 14.91 -0.54
N SER A 329 25.29 14.71 0.13
CA SER A 329 26.51 15.44 -0.17
C SER A 329 27.03 15.09 -1.57
N LYS A 330 27.83 15.98 -2.17
CA LYS A 330 28.53 15.74 -3.44
C LYS A 330 29.39 14.46 -3.44
N GLU A 331 29.73 13.94 -2.26
CA GLU A 331 30.46 12.68 -2.12
C GLU A 331 29.67 11.50 -2.69
N TYR A 332 28.33 11.55 -2.74
CA TYR A 332 27.52 10.51 -3.39
C TYR A 332 27.92 10.29 -4.84
N SER A 333 27.93 11.36 -5.65
CA SER A 333 28.30 11.28 -7.05
C SER A 333 29.80 11.18 -7.25
N ALA A 334 30.61 11.85 -6.42
CA ALA A 334 32.07 11.77 -6.51
C ALA A 334 32.57 10.34 -6.27
N SER A 335 32.06 9.66 -5.24
CA SER A 335 32.37 8.25 -4.98
C SER A 335 31.80 7.33 -6.07
N ALA A 336 30.62 7.60 -6.62
CA ALA A 336 30.08 6.82 -7.72
C ALA A 336 30.95 6.88 -8.99
N VAL A 337 31.58 8.03 -9.26
CA VAL A 337 32.57 8.18 -10.34
C VAL A 337 33.86 7.43 -9.98
N ARG A 338 34.47 7.80 -8.85
CA ARG A 338 35.75 7.25 -8.36
C ARG A 338 35.75 5.72 -8.26
N ASP A 339 34.67 5.16 -7.71
CA ASP A 339 34.53 3.74 -7.44
C ASP A 339 33.85 2.98 -8.59
N ASN A 340 33.64 3.63 -9.74
CA ASN A 340 33.11 3.05 -10.97
C ASN A 340 31.73 2.38 -10.75
N TYR A 341 30.74 3.16 -10.29
CA TYR A 341 29.32 2.79 -10.23
C TYR A 341 28.47 3.49 -11.30
N HIS A 342 28.97 4.60 -11.83
CA HIS A 342 28.18 5.63 -12.49
C HIS A 342 27.64 5.23 -13.88
N ASP A 343 28.34 4.38 -14.65
CA ASP A 343 28.03 4.14 -16.05
C ASP A 343 27.75 2.66 -16.39
N LEU A 344 27.27 2.44 -17.62
CA LEU A 344 26.96 1.11 -18.15
C LEU A 344 28.21 0.22 -18.28
N TYR A 345 29.36 0.79 -18.65
CA TYR A 345 30.60 0.06 -18.90
C TYR A 345 31.24 -0.46 -17.60
N SER A 346 31.18 0.31 -16.52
CA SER A 346 31.62 -0.16 -15.21
C SER A 346 30.76 -1.33 -14.70
N THR A 347 29.45 -1.29 -14.92
CA THR A 347 28.55 -2.42 -14.62
C THR A 347 28.94 -3.66 -15.42
N GLN A 348 29.23 -3.49 -16.71
CA GLN A 348 29.70 -4.57 -17.57
C GLN A 348 31.02 -5.17 -17.06
N LYS A 349 31.97 -4.32 -16.65
CA LYS A 349 33.27 -4.73 -16.10
C LYS A 349 33.12 -5.52 -14.80
N ASP A 350 32.21 -5.11 -13.91
CA ASP A 350 31.94 -5.83 -12.67
C ASP A 350 31.28 -7.19 -12.97
N LEU A 351 30.27 -7.26 -13.84
CA LEU A 351 29.62 -8.52 -14.24
C LEU A 351 30.58 -9.52 -14.89
N LYS A 352 31.57 -9.05 -15.66
CA LYS A 352 32.64 -9.91 -16.24
C LYS A 352 33.52 -10.60 -15.19
N LYS A 353 33.56 -10.12 -13.94
CA LYS A 353 34.30 -10.76 -12.84
C LYS A 353 33.48 -11.83 -12.09
N ILE A 354 32.15 -11.82 -12.23
CA ILE A 354 31.24 -12.65 -11.44
C ILE A 354 31.06 -14.03 -12.07
N ASN A 355 31.40 -15.10 -11.33
CA ASN A 355 31.31 -16.49 -11.81
C ASN A 355 30.05 -17.26 -11.38
N ILE A 356 29.22 -16.65 -10.54
CA ILE A 356 27.99 -17.24 -10.00
C ILE A 356 26.79 -17.05 -10.93
N PRO A 357 25.67 -17.77 -10.75
CA PRO A 357 24.44 -17.50 -11.48
C PRO A 357 23.90 -16.11 -11.18
N VAL A 358 23.48 -15.41 -12.24
CA VAL A 358 22.89 -14.06 -12.17
C VAL A 358 21.56 -14.08 -12.91
N VAL A 359 20.50 -13.66 -12.23
CA VAL A 359 19.13 -13.58 -12.78
C VAL A 359 18.66 -12.15 -12.72
N PHE A 360 18.23 -11.58 -13.85
CA PHE A 360 17.58 -10.27 -13.89
C PHE A 360 16.09 -10.42 -14.24
N LEU A 361 15.23 -9.94 -13.35
CA LEU A 361 13.83 -9.68 -13.65
C LEU A 361 13.70 -8.20 -14.02
N VAL A 362 13.24 -7.95 -15.24
CA VAL A 362 13.10 -6.60 -15.80
C VAL A 362 11.64 -6.30 -16.07
N ALA A 363 11.24 -5.05 -15.84
CA ALA A 363 9.90 -4.59 -16.15
C ALA A 363 9.81 -4.20 -17.64
N GLU A 364 8.75 -4.65 -18.33
CA GLU A 364 8.55 -4.34 -19.75
C GLU A 364 8.32 -2.84 -20.00
N LYS A 365 7.57 -2.18 -19.10
CA LYS A 365 7.22 -0.76 -19.18
C LYS A 365 8.04 0.08 -18.19
N ASP A 366 9.28 -0.31 -17.94
CA ASP A 366 10.17 0.42 -17.04
C ASP A 366 10.62 1.76 -17.69
N ALA A 367 10.17 2.88 -17.11
CA ALA A 367 10.53 4.20 -17.59
C ALA A 367 11.94 4.65 -17.13
N TRP A 368 12.54 3.95 -16.16
CA TRP A 368 13.80 4.33 -15.51
C TRP A 368 14.98 3.53 -16.09
N VAL A 369 14.78 2.25 -16.38
CA VAL A 369 15.82 1.33 -16.84
C VAL A 369 15.47 0.78 -18.23
N ARG A 370 16.31 1.09 -19.21
CA ARG A 370 16.12 0.60 -20.58
C ARG A 370 16.45 -0.88 -20.72
N LEU A 371 15.56 -1.63 -21.37
CA LEU A 371 15.76 -3.05 -21.65
C LEU A 371 17.01 -3.30 -22.50
N GLU A 372 17.33 -2.42 -23.44
CA GLU A 372 18.53 -2.52 -24.30
C GLU A 372 19.82 -2.47 -23.48
N ASP A 373 19.89 -1.57 -22.49
CA ASP A 373 21.06 -1.44 -21.62
C ASP A 373 21.25 -2.69 -20.76
N VAL A 374 20.16 -3.28 -20.27
CA VAL A 374 20.20 -4.55 -19.53
C VAL A 374 20.69 -5.70 -20.41
N LYS A 375 20.16 -5.82 -21.63
CA LYS A 375 20.62 -6.82 -22.61
C LYS A 375 22.11 -6.65 -22.91
N PHE A 376 22.56 -5.43 -23.16
CA PHE A 376 23.97 -5.12 -23.44
C PHE A 376 24.92 -5.58 -22.33
N VAL A 377 24.58 -5.32 -21.05
CA VAL A 377 25.45 -5.77 -19.94
C VAL A 377 25.40 -7.27 -19.72
N MET A 378 24.24 -7.91 -19.96
CA MET A 378 24.07 -9.36 -19.81
C MET A 378 24.80 -10.16 -20.91
N GLU A 379 24.76 -9.67 -22.15
CA GLU A 379 25.43 -10.29 -23.30
C GLU A 379 26.96 -10.28 -23.19
N SER A 380 27.51 -9.37 -22.39
CA SER A 380 28.95 -9.24 -22.19
C SER A 380 29.60 -10.41 -21.42
N SER A 381 28.79 -11.36 -20.92
CA SER A 381 29.18 -12.47 -20.06
C SER A 381 28.64 -13.82 -20.55
N LYS A 382 28.90 -14.17 -21.83
CA LYS A 382 28.33 -15.38 -22.50
C LYS A 382 28.75 -16.75 -21.94
N GLN A 383 29.76 -16.82 -21.06
CA GLN A 383 30.30 -18.09 -20.56
C GLN A 383 29.67 -18.58 -19.24
N ARG A 384 28.60 -17.95 -18.75
CA ARG A 384 28.15 -18.11 -17.34
C ARG A 384 26.62 -18.14 -17.26
N PRO A 385 26.01 -18.79 -16.25
CA PRO A 385 24.55 -18.82 -16.12
C PRO A 385 24.00 -17.41 -15.92
N ARG A 386 23.31 -16.91 -16.94
CA ARG A 386 22.67 -15.60 -17.01
C ARG A 386 21.24 -15.82 -17.45
N GLU A 387 20.29 -15.39 -16.64
CA GLU A 387 18.87 -15.43 -17.00
C GLU A 387 18.29 -14.03 -17.04
N LEU A 388 17.49 -13.74 -18.06
CA LEU A 388 16.76 -12.50 -18.21
C LEU A 388 15.27 -12.83 -18.35
N HIS A 389 14.48 -12.38 -17.37
CA HIS A 389 13.03 -12.57 -17.36
C HIS A 389 12.37 -11.20 -17.52
N VAL A 390 11.67 -10.99 -18.63
CA VAL A 390 10.86 -9.78 -18.84
C VAL A 390 9.49 -10.03 -18.24
N ILE A 391 9.06 -9.17 -17.32
CA ILE A 391 7.74 -9.24 -16.69
C ILE A 391 6.78 -8.35 -17.49
N PRO A 392 5.78 -8.93 -18.18
CA PRO A 392 4.84 -8.16 -18.99
C PRO A 392 4.07 -7.17 -18.15
N GLU A 393 3.78 -5.99 -18.72
CA GLU A 393 2.98 -4.92 -18.08
C GLU A 393 3.52 -4.40 -16.74
N ALA A 394 4.73 -4.82 -16.34
CA ALA A 394 5.40 -4.34 -15.14
C ALA A 394 6.00 -2.95 -15.39
N MET A 395 5.96 -2.12 -14.36
CA MET A 395 6.61 -0.80 -14.29
C MET A 395 7.75 -0.86 -13.27
N HIS A 396 8.55 0.21 -13.16
CA HIS A 396 9.65 0.26 -12.18
C HIS A 396 9.11 0.04 -10.75
N GLN A 397 7.98 0.67 -10.43
CA GLN A 397 7.19 0.37 -9.23
C GLN A 397 6.32 -0.87 -9.47
N LEU A 398 6.87 -2.07 -9.23
CA LEU A 398 6.20 -3.34 -9.55
C LEU A 398 4.77 -3.46 -9.01
N PHE A 399 4.52 -2.95 -7.79
CA PHE A 399 3.22 -3.08 -7.11
C PHE A 399 2.11 -2.18 -7.67
N GLU A 400 2.43 -1.26 -8.60
CA GLU A 400 1.40 -0.51 -9.33
C GLU A 400 0.53 -1.44 -10.19
N ASN A 401 1.11 -2.56 -10.65
CA ASN A 401 0.38 -3.64 -11.31
C ASN A 401 0.42 -4.92 -10.46
N PRO A 402 -0.62 -5.20 -9.65
CA PRO A 402 -0.65 -6.37 -8.77
C PRO A 402 -0.47 -7.71 -9.49
N LYS A 403 -0.93 -7.83 -10.74
CA LYS A 403 -0.74 -9.06 -11.53
C LYS A 403 0.73 -9.24 -11.91
N ALA A 404 1.39 -8.19 -12.36
CA ALA A 404 2.82 -8.21 -12.69
C ALA A 404 3.68 -8.46 -11.44
N ALA A 405 3.36 -7.82 -10.30
CA ALA A 405 4.02 -8.07 -9.02
C ALA A 405 3.92 -9.54 -8.60
N HIS A 406 2.74 -10.15 -8.73
CA HIS A 406 2.53 -11.57 -8.42
C HIS A 406 3.40 -12.50 -9.29
N VAL A 407 3.47 -12.22 -10.60
CA VAL A 407 4.35 -12.98 -11.52
C VAL A 407 5.82 -12.82 -11.13
N ALA A 408 6.25 -11.59 -10.82
CA ALA A 408 7.60 -11.32 -10.37
C ALA A 408 7.95 -12.08 -9.08
N MET A 409 7.06 -12.09 -8.07
CA MET A 409 7.28 -12.82 -6.81
C MET A 409 7.45 -14.32 -7.07
N LYS A 410 6.61 -14.91 -7.92
CA LYS A 410 6.73 -16.32 -8.28
C LYS A 410 8.05 -16.61 -8.98
N GLN A 411 8.45 -15.77 -9.93
CA GLN A 411 9.69 -15.94 -10.65
C GLN A 411 10.92 -15.79 -9.74
N ILE A 412 10.89 -14.87 -8.76
CA ILE A 412 11.94 -14.74 -7.74
C ILE A 412 12.11 -16.06 -6.98
N VAL A 413 11.01 -16.63 -6.47
CA VAL A 413 11.04 -17.88 -5.72
C VAL A 413 11.59 -19.03 -6.58
N VAL A 414 11.09 -19.19 -7.80
CA VAL A 414 11.56 -20.23 -8.74
C VAL A 414 13.06 -20.11 -9.00
N SER A 415 13.55 -18.90 -9.28
CA SER A 415 14.98 -18.66 -9.51
C SER A 415 15.83 -18.95 -8.26
N CYS A 416 15.35 -18.62 -7.06
CA CYS A 416 16.03 -18.99 -5.82
C CYS A 416 16.06 -20.52 -5.59
N PHE A 417 14.99 -21.24 -5.91
CA PHE A 417 14.99 -22.72 -5.83
C PHE A 417 16.02 -23.35 -6.78
N ARG A 418 16.06 -22.86 -8.02
CA ARG A 418 17.01 -23.36 -9.03
C ARG A 418 18.46 -23.17 -8.60
N HIS A 419 18.81 -21.97 -8.14
CA HIS A 419 20.22 -21.59 -7.96
C HIS A 419 20.76 -21.76 -6.54
N ILE A 420 19.90 -21.77 -5.52
CA ILE A 420 20.32 -21.98 -4.13
C ILE A 420 20.03 -23.42 -3.67
N LYS A 421 18.82 -23.93 -3.97
CA LYS A 421 18.38 -25.28 -3.57
C LYS A 421 18.68 -26.35 -4.62
N HIS A 422 19.21 -25.97 -5.79
CA HIS A 422 19.49 -26.86 -6.91
C HIS A 422 18.29 -27.74 -7.29
N ARG A 423 17.08 -27.16 -7.25
CA ARG A 423 15.81 -27.84 -7.49
C ARG A 423 14.93 -27.01 -8.43
N GLU A 424 14.36 -27.66 -9.44
CA GLU A 424 13.31 -27.05 -10.26
C GLU A 424 11.95 -27.15 -9.58
N ILE A 425 11.19 -26.05 -9.64
CA ILE A 425 9.79 -26.01 -9.25
C ILE A 425 9.00 -25.20 -10.28
N ASN A 426 7.73 -25.54 -10.45
CA ASN A 426 6.84 -24.79 -11.33
C ASN A 426 6.25 -23.57 -10.60
N LEU A 427 5.87 -22.53 -11.34
CA LEU A 427 5.29 -21.28 -10.83
C LEU A 427 3.97 -21.48 -10.06
N ASP A 428 3.20 -22.52 -10.37
CA ASP A 428 1.96 -22.91 -9.67
C ASP A 428 2.22 -23.47 -8.26
N ARG A 429 3.42 -24.02 -8.02
CA ARG A 429 3.81 -24.57 -6.71
C ARG A 429 4.40 -23.53 -5.75
N VAL A 430 4.59 -22.30 -6.19
CA VAL A 430 5.07 -21.22 -5.33
C VAL A 430 3.99 -20.85 -4.31
N LEU A 431 4.33 -20.99 -3.04
CA LEU A 431 3.47 -20.59 -1.93
C LEU A 431 3.54 -19.07 -1.71
N ALA A 432 2.42 -18.46 -1.33
CA ALA A 432 2.34 -17.04 -0.99
C ALA A 432 2.07 -16.85 0.52
N PRO A 433 2.62 -15.79 1.16
CA PRO A 433 2.27 -15.44 2.53
C PRO A 433 0.82 -14.96 2.60
N THR A 434 0.20 -15.07 3.78
CA THR A 434 -1.16 -14.55 3.96
C THR A 434 -1.17 -13.02 4.06
N MET A 435 -2.26 -12.38 3.66
CA MET A 435 -2.42 -10.92 3.83
C MET A 435 -2.31 -10.49 5.30
N ARG A 436 -2.78 -11.34 6.23
CA ARG A 436 -2.72 -11.06 7.67
C ARG A 436 -1.29 -11.04 8.20
N GLU A 437 -0.45 -11.97 7.78
CA GLU A 437 0.97 -12.02 8.16
C GLU A 437 1.72 -10.79 7.65
N MET A 438 1.53 -10.44 6.38
CA MET A 438 2.14 -9.23 5.81
C MET A 438 1.67 -7.96 6.50
N ALA A 439 0.35 -7.82 6.72
CA ALA A 439 -0.22 -6.64 7.36
C ALA A 439 0.26 -6.47 8.82
N ALA A 440 0.38 -7.57 9.57
CA ALA A 440 0.86 -7.55 10.94
C ALA A 440 2.31 -7.07 11.02
N GLN A 441 3.20 -7.63 10.20
CA GLN A 441 4.62 -7.22 10.20
C GLN A 441 4.81 -5.79 9.67
N ASN A 442 4.09 -5.43 8.60
CA ASN A 442 4.12 -4.07 8.06
C ASN A 442 3.69 -3.03 9.11
N LYS A 443 2.66 -3.35 9.91
CA LYS A 443 2.21 -2.49 11.02
C LYS A 443 3.30 -2.34 12.10
N ILE A 444 3.95 -3.43 12.51
CA ILE A 444 5.04 -3.38 13.49
C ILE A 444 6.16 -2.46 13.02
N GLU A 445 6.61 -2.61 11.78
CA GLU A 445 7.72 -1.82 11.22
C GLU A 445 7.34 -0.35 11.02
N LYS A 446 6.13 -0.06 10.51
CA LYS A 446 5.60 1.30 10.43
C LYS A 446 5.54 1.97 11.80
N GLU A 447 5.06 1.28 12.83
CA GLU A 447 4.99 1.84 14.19
C GLU A 447 6.37 2.12 14.80
N ARG A 448 7.38 1.28 14.50
CA ARG A 448 8.76 1.51 14.92
C ARG A 448 9.32 2.78 14.28
N LEU A 449 9.23 2.90 12.95
CA LEU A 449 9.71 4.07 12.22
C LEU A 449 8.97 5.35 12.65
N ARG A 450 7.65 5.29 12.83
CA ARG A 450 6.84 6.43 13.29
C ARG A 450 7.26 6.94 14.66
N LYS A 451 7.62 6.03 15.58
CA LYS A 451 8.09 6.40 16.93
C LYS A 451 9.46 7.06 16.90
N LEU A 452 10.35 6.61 16.01
CA LEU A 452 11.69 7.18 15.83
C LEU A 452 11.67 8.55 15.14
N THR A 453 10.72 8.74 14.22
CA THR A 453 10.62 9.95 13.39
C THR A 453 9.50 10.90 13.84
N LYS A 454 9.15 10.89 15.14
CA LYS A 454 8.11 11.79 15.68
C LYS A 454 8.46 13.25 15.39
N ARG A 455 7.43 14.03 15.03
CA ARG A 455 7.55 15.45 14.72
C ARG A 455 6.59 16.30 15.56
N THR A 456 7.01 17.52 15.79
CA THR A 456 6.21 18.60 16.37
C THR A 456 5.23 19.16 15.35
N VAL A 457 4.22 19.89 15.81
CA VAL A 457 3.28 20.60 14.93
C VAL A 457 3.98 21.66 14.09
N GLN A 458 5.00 22.33 14.64
CA GLN A 458 5.74 23.35 13.93
C GLN A 458 6.55 22.77 12.76
N GLU A 459 7.27 21.66 12.96
CA GLU A 459 8.00 20.98 11.88
C GLU A 459 7.07 20.50 10.75
N GLU A 460 5.83 20.14 11.10
CA GLU A 460 4.81 19.79 10.10
C GLU A 460 4.36 21.02 9.30
N LYS A 461 4.11 22.15 9.98
CA LYS A 461 3.80 23.43 9.32
C LYS A 461 4.94 23.88 8.40
N ASP A 462 6.17 23.80 8.86
CA ASP A 462 7.35 24.21 8.09
C ASP A 462 7.52 23.35 6.83
N PHE A 463 7.27 22.03 6.96
CA PHE A 463 7.27 21.12 5.82
C PHE A 463 6.20 21.49 4.79
N TRP A 464 4.95 21.66 5.22
CA TRP A 464 3.86 21.97 4.29
C TRP A 464 4.01 23.36 3.67
N GLY A 465 4.47 24.36 4.43
CA GLY A 465 4.80 25.68 3.90
C GLY A 465 5.86 25.62 2.79
N LYS A 466 6.93 24.84 2.98
CA LYS A 466 7.95 24.61 1.95
C LYS A 466 7.39 23.81 0.77
N TYR A 467 6.69 22.71 1.03
CA TYR A 467 6.11 21.83 0.01
C TYR A 467 5.21 22.59 -0.94
N ILE A 468 4.30 23.41 -0.39
CA ILE A 468 3.31 24.16 -1.17
C ILE A 468 3.99 25.26 -2.01
N THR A 469 5.07 25.86 -1.52
CA THR A 469 5.88 26.82 -2.30
C THR A 469 6.48 26.15 -3.55
N ASP A 470 6.97 24.92 -3.41
CA ASP A 470 7.47 24.12 -4.54
C ASP A 470 6.35 23.58 -5.45
N PHE A 471 5.09 23.61 -4.99
CA PHE A 471 3.91 23.09 -5.71
C PHE A 471 3.33 24.08 -6.73
N THR A 472 3.90 25.27 -6.87
CA THR A 472 3.29 26.37 -7.65
C THR A 472 3.16 26.12 -9.16
N ILE A 473 4.07 25.33 -9.73
CA ILE A 473 4.09 25.02 -11.16
C ILE A 473 3.03 23.97 -11.54
N ILE A 474 2.55 23.17 -10.59
CA ILE A 474 1.67 22.04 -10.88
C ILE A 474 0.34 22.46 -11.51
N LYS A 475 -0.10 23.70 -11.30
CA LYS A 475 -1.28 24.27 -11.97
C LYS A 475 -1.22 24.20 -13.50
N LYS A 476 -0.02 24.09 -14.07
CA LYS A 476 0.20 23.91 -15.50
C LYS A 476 0.05 22.45 -15.95
N SER A 477 0.22 21.47 -15.03
CA SER A 477 0.11 20.04 -15.31
C SER A 477 -1.30 19.69 -15.83
N PRO A 478 -1.40 19.00 -16.98
CA PRO A 478 -2.68 18.48 -17.47
C PRO A 478 -3.33 17.51 -16.48
N ASP A 479 -2.54 16.64 -15.85
CA ASP A 479 -3.02 15.68 -14.87
C ASP A 479 -3.66 16.39 -13.66
N TYR A 480 -3.08 17.50 -13.19
CA TYR A 480 -3.65 18.26 -12.08
C TYR A 480 -4.91 19.03 -12.48
N LYS A 481 -4.96 19.58 -13.69
CA LYS A 481 -6.18 20.21 -14.24
C LYS A 481 -7.32 19.20 -14.35
N GLU A 482 -7.03 17.99 -14.85
CA GLU A 482 -8.00 16.87 -14.91
C GLU A 482 -8.60 16.57 -13.53
N LEU A 483 -7.79 16.60 -12.47
CA LEU A 483 -8.26 16.44 -11.10
C LEU A 483 -9.21 17.56 -10.68
N LEU A 484 -8.84 18.82 -10.90
CA LEU A 484 -9.67 19.97 -10.55
C LEU A 484 -10.99 19.98 -11.34
N ASP A 485 -10.94 19.65 -12.63
CA ASP A 485 -12.10 19.49 -13.50
C ASP A 485 -13.05 18.41 -12.96
N SER A 486 -12.52 17.23 -12.67
CA SER A 486 -13.32 16.11 -12.17
C SER A 486 -14.01 16.43 -10.83
N ILE A 487 -13.36 17.21 -9.96
CA ILE A 487 -13.94 17.65 -8.69
C ILE A 487 -15.05 18.67 -8.93
N LEU A 488 -14.79 19.72 -9.73
CA LEU A 488 -15.79 20.76 -9.98
C LEU A 488 -16.99 20.24 -10.77
N ASP A 489 -16.78 19.37 -11.77
CA ASP A 489 -17.85 18.78 -12.57
C ASP A 489 -18.85 18.01 -11.70
N TYR A 490 -18.39 17.39 -10.60
CA TYR A 490 -19.27 16.75 -9.62
C TYR A 490 -19.96 17.76 -8.69
N LEU A 491 -19.26 18.80 -8.25
CA LEU A 491 -19.82 19.79 -7.31
C LEU A 491 -20.82 20.73 -7.99
N MET A 492 -20.68 20.96 -9.30
CA MET A 492 -21.57 21.78 -10.11
C MET A 492 -22.97 21.16 -10.31
N PRO A 493 -24.00 21.97 -10.56
CA PRO A 493 -24.00 23.43 -10.52
C PRO A 493 -24.04 23.95 -9.07
N PHE A 494 -23.47 25.14 -8.84
CA PHE A 494 -23.72 25.90 -7.63
C PHE A 494 -25.02 26.71 -7.79
N LYS A 495 -25.81 26.80 -6.72
CA LYS A 495 -27.02 27.61 -6.63
C LYS A 495 -26.78 28.85 -5.78
N ASP A 496 -27.64 29.84 -5.91
CA ASP A 496 -27.57 31.09 -5.15
C ASP A 496 -27.47 30.84 -3.63
N GLU A 497 -26.65 31.66 -2.96
CA GLU A 497 -26.34 31.60 -1.51
C GLU A 497 -25.64 30.33 -1.00
N GLN A 498 -25.24 29.41 -1.88
CA GLN A 498 -24.53 28.21 -1.43
C GLN A 498 -23.14 28.54 -0.89
N VAL A 499 -22.78 27.83 0.19
CA VAL A 499 -21.46 27.89 0.81
C VAL A 499 -20.62 26.73 0.32
N PHE A 500 -19.47 27.04 -0.28
CA PHE A 500 -18.45 26.09 -0.68
C PHE A 500 -17.27 26.12 0.29
N LEU A 501 -17.00 24.98 0.93
CA LEU A 501 -15.85 24.78 1.80
C LEU A 501 -14.75 24.03 1.06
N ASP A 502 -13.58 24.64 0.93
CA ASP A 502 -12.36 24.01 0.46
C ASP A 502 -11.43 23.72 1.65
N ALA A 503 -11.47 22.48 2.12
CA ALA A 503 -10.78 22.01 3.32
C ALA A 503 -9.35 21.53 3.01
N GLY A 504 -8.36 22.34 3.41
CA GLY A 504 -6.96 22.20 3.00
C GLY A 504 -6.73 22.86 1.65
N CYS A 505 -7.18 24.12 1.51
CA CYS A 505 -7.20 24.83 0.23
C CYS A 505 -5.81 25.15 -0.33
N GLY A 506 -4.75 25.03 0.48
CA GLY A 506 -3.41 25.40 0.07
C GLY A 506 -3.38 26.84 -0.45
N VAL A 507 -2.69 27.06 -1.58
CA VAL A 507 -2.61 28.36 -2.27
C VAL A 507 -3.87 28.73 -3.08
N GLY A 508 -4.98 28.02 -2.87
CA GLY A 508 -6.29 28.36 -3.44
C GLY A 508 -6.53 27.87 -4.87
N TYR A 509 -5.85 26.82 -5.35
CA TYR A 509 -6.05 26.41 -6.76
C TYR A 509 -7.47 25.99 -7.10
N MET A 510 -8.19 25.37 -6.16
CA MET A 510 -9.60 25.02 -6.36
C MET A 510 -10.48 26.28 -6.52
N GLY A 511 -10.28 27.31 -5.69
CA GLY A 511 -11.01 28.57 -5.79
C GLY A 511 -10.69 29.36 -7.06
N ILE A 512 -9.42 29.36 -7.51
CA ILE A 512 -9.03 29.91 -8.82
C ILE A 512 -9.77 29.17 -9.95
N TRP A 513 -9.78 27.83 -9.91
CA TRP A 513 -10.43 27.02 -10.95
C TRP A 513 -11.95 27.25 -10.99
N LEU A 514 -12.57 27.41 -9.81
CA LEU A 514 -13.98 27.78 -9.68
C LEU A 514 -14.26 29.16 -10.31
N LEU A 515 -13.42 30.16 -10.04
CA LEU A 515 -13.54 31.48 -10.65
C LEU A 515 -13.47 31.40 -12.17
N LEU A 516 -12.50 30.67 -12.72
CA LEU A 516 -12.37 30.48 -14.17
C LEU A 516 -13.61 29.84 -14.79
N ARG A 517 -14.22 28.85 -14.12
CA ARG A 517 -15.50 28.25 -14.55
C ARG A 517 -16.66 29.24 -14.51
N PHE A 518 -16.75 30.09 -13.49
CA PHE A 518 -17.78 31.12 -13.43
C PHE A 518 -17.61 32.18 -14.51
N ILE A 519 -16.38 32.61 -14.78
CA ILE A 519 -16.03 33.52 -15.88
C ILE A 519 -16.42 32.90 -17.23
N GLU A 520 -16.06 31.64 -17.46
CA GLU A 520 -16.41 30.92 -18.69
C GLU A 520 -17.94 30.84 -18.89
N ASN A 521 -18.69 30.56 -17.82
CA ASN A 521 -20.16 30.54 -17.86
C ASN A 521 -20.74 31.94 -18.12
N TYR A 522 -20.13 32.99 -17.58
CA TYR A 522 -20.50 34.38 -17.87
C TYR A 522 -20.35 34.69 -19.36
N HIS A 523 -19.19 34.41 -19.95
CA HIS A 523 -18.95 34.63 -21.38
C HIS A 523 -19.90 33.82 -22.28
N LYS A 524 -20.35 32.64 -21.84
CA LYS A 524 -21.34 31.82 -22.55
C LYS A 524 -22.79 32.29 -22.38
N GLY A 525 -23.05 33.39 -21.68
CA GLY A 525 -24.40 33.87 -21.36
C GLY A 525 -25.18 32.95 -20.42
N LYS A 526 -24.49 32.00 -19.77
CA LYS A 526 -25.03 31.11 -18.72
C LYS A 526 -24.69 31.65 -17.32
N GLY A 527 -24.43 32.96 -17.25
CA GLY A 527 -23.73 33.62 -16.17
C GLY A 527 -24.58 33.95 -14.95
N LEU A 528 -23.86 33.98 -13.84
CA LEU A 528 -24.25 34.40 -12.49
C LEU A 528 -24.82 35.83 -12.41
N LEU A 529 -24.53 36.69 -13.40
CA LEU A 529 -24.94 38.10 -13.44
C LEU A 529 -26.31 38.35 -14.10
N SER A 530 -26.98 37.31 -14.63
CA SER A 530 -28.22 37.46 -15.42
C SER A 530 -29.53 37.42 -14.61
N GLN A 531 -29.45 37.12 -13.31
CA GLN A 531 -30.61 37.05 -12.41
C GLN A 531 -30.33 37.92 -11.18
N LYS A 532 -31.36 38.29 -10.40
CA LYS A 532 -31.22 38.99 -9.11
C LYS A 532 -30.41 38.14 -8.11
N CYS A 533 -29.10 38.00 -8.33
CA CYS A 533 -28.30 36.98 -7.66
C CYS A 533 -27.82 37.43 -6.29
N GLN A 534 -28.13 36.59 -5.31
CA GLN A 534 -27.54 36.62 -3.99
C GLN A 534 -26.09 36.08 -4.05
N THR A 535 -25.24 36.53 -3.14
CA THR A 535 -23.78 36.32 -3.21
C THR A 535 -23.36 34.89 -2.82
N TYR A 536 -22.59 34.20 -3.67
CA TYR A 536 -21.97 32.91 -3.39
C TYR A 536 -20.89 33.07 -2.32
N LYS A 537 -20.65 32.06 -1.48
CA LYS A 537 -19.60 32.12 -0.46
C LYS A 537 -18.59 30.99 -0.62
N TYR A 538 -17.34 31.36 -0.89
CA TYR A 538 -16.19 30.48 -0.82
C TYR A 538 -15.54 30.58 0.57
N VAL A 539 -15.22 29.45 1.18
CA VAL A 539 -14.52 29.35 2.45
C VAL A 539 -13.30 28.45 2.29
N GLY A 540 -12.10 29.02 2.38
CA GLY A 540 -10.84 28.28 2.34
C GLY A 540 -10.30 28.00 3.74
N LEU A 541 -9.89 26.76 4.01
CA LEU A 541 -9.24 26.38 5.26
C LEU A 541 -7.83 25.88 5.01
N ASP A 542 -6.90 26.30 5.84
CA ASP A 542 -5.57 25.67 5.95
C ASP A 542 -5.01 25.93 7.35
N PHE A 543 -3.99 25.17 7.75
CA PHE A 543 -3.31 25.34 9.04
C PHE A 543 -1.96 26.07 8.89
N VAL A 544 -1.54 26.36 7.65
CA VAL A 544 -0.36 27.16 7.30
C VAL A 544 -0.82 28.58 6.92
N GLU A 545 -0.49 29.56 7.76
CA GLU A 545 -0.94 30.94 7.63
C GLU A 545 -0.46 31.63 6.33
N THR A 546 0.82 31.48 5.99
CA THR A 546 1.41 32.08 4.78
C THR A 546 0.73 31.56 3.50
N THR A 547 0.33 30.30 3.51
CA THR A 547 -0.39 29.66 2.41
C THR A 547 -1.80 30.22 2.23
N LEU A 548 -2.53 30.50 3.32
CA LEU A 548 -3.84 31.16 3.26
C LEU A 548 -3.75 32.59 2.72
N MET A 549 -2.75 33.35 3.17
CA MET A 549 -2.52 34.71 2.66
C MET A 549 -2.28 34.70 1.14
N GLU A 550 -1.52 33.73 0.64
CA GLU A 550 -1.27 33.56 -0.79
C GLU A 550 -2.55 33.15 -1.55
N ALA A 551 -3.38 32.27 -0.98
CA ALA A 551 -4.69 31.92 -1.55
C ALA A 551 -5.59 33.15 -1.70
N GLN A 552 -5.68 33.96 -0.64
CA GLN A 552 -6.44 35.21 -0.66
C GLN A 552 -5.96 36.15 -1.75
N LYS A 553 -4.65 36.37 -1.85
CA LYS A 553 -4.03 37.22 -2.87
C LYS A 553 -4.33 36.70 -4.29
N ASN A 554 -4.19 35.39 -4.51
CA ASN A 554 -4.44 34.80 -5.82
C ASN A 554 -5.89 34.96 -6.28
N HIS A 555 -6.87 34.73 -5.40
CA HIS A 555 -8.28 34.92 -5.73
C HIS A 555 -8.62 36.38 -6.02
N ILE A 556 -8.11 37.31 -5.21
CA ILE A 556 -8.32 38.76 -5.43
C ILE A 556 -7.73 39.17 -6.78
N ASN A 557 -6.52 38.73 -7.12
CA ASN A 557 -5.86 39.08 -8.37
C ASN A 557 -6.64 38.60 -9.59
N VAL A 558 -7.06 37.33 -9.62
CA VAL A 558 -7.84 36.77 -10.73
C VAL A 558 -9.17 37.49 -10.88
N LEU A 559 -9.88 37.72 -9.77
CA LEU A 559 -11.19 38.36 -9.82
C LEU A 559 -11.10 39.83 -10.22
N SER A 560 -10.15 40.58 -9.64
CA SER A 560 -9.99 42.01 -9.92
C SER A 560 -9.58 42.23 -11.38
N GLN A 561 -8.69 41.40 -11.91
CA GLN A 561 -8.30 41.44 -13.31
C GLN A 561 -9.51 41.22 -14.23
N PHE A 562 -10.30 40.18 -13.97
CA PHE A 562 -11.51 39.90 -14.75
C PHE A 562 -12.54 41.04 -14.68
N CYS A 563 -12.82 41.57 -13.48
CA CYS A 563 -13.76 42.68 -13.31
C CYS A 563 -13.30 43.93 -14.06
N LEU A 564 -11.99 44.22 -14.08
CA LEU A 564 -11.42 45.30 -14.86
C LEU A 564 -11.57 45.06 -16.37
N ASP A 565 -11.24 43.86 -16.85
CA ASP A 565 -11.27 43.51 -18.28
C ASP A 565 -12.71 43.56 -18.86
N GLU A 566 -13.71 43.13 -18.08
CA GLU A 566 -15.11 43.10 -18.49
C GLU A 566 -15.92 44.34 -18.04
N ASN A 567 -15.28 45.31 -17.37
CA ASN A 567 -15.92 46.49 -16.80
C ASN A 567 -17.12 46.15 -15.87
N ILE A 568 -16.95 45.12 -15.04
CA ILE A 568 -17.93 44.64 -14.05
C ILE A 568 -17.60 45.27 -12.69
N GLY A 569 -18.56 45.95 -12.06
CA GLY A 569 -18.36 46.61 -10.77
C GLY A 569 -18.22 45.64 -9.58
N ASP A 570 -19.04 44.60 -9.54
CA ASP A 570 -18.98 43.56 -8.50
C ASP A 570 -19.35 42.20 -9.08
N PHE A 571 -18.60 41.17 -8.70
CA PHE A 571 -18.88 39.79 -9.07
C PHE A 571 -19.48 39.09 -7.85
N PRO A 572 -20.59 38.34 -7.98
CA PRO A 572 -21.38 37.84 -6.85
C PRO A 572 -20.74 36.65 -6.11
N ILE A 573 -19.48 36.78 -5.68
CA ILE A 573 -18.75 35.81 -4.85
C ILE A 573 -18.05 36.52 -3.69
N LYS A 574 -18.19 35.97 -2.49
CA LYS A 574 -17.49 36.38 -1.27
C LYS A 574 -16.50 35.31 -0.85
N PHE A 575 -15.28 35.73 -0.56
CA PHE A 575 -14.23 34.87 -0.04
C PHE A 575 -14.07 35.06 1.47
N ALA A 576 -13.94 33.94 2.19
CA ALA A 576 -13.52 33.88 3.59
C ALA A 576 -12.40 32.85 3.74
N TYR A 577 -11.50 33.08 4.69
CA TYR A 577 -10.36 32.21 4.97
C TYR A 577 -10.21 32.05 6.47
N ASP A 578 -10.14 30.82 6.95
CA ASP A 578 -9.96 30.53 8.37
C ASP A 578 -8.71 29.65 8.59
N LEU A 579 -7.87 30.05 9.55
CA LEU A 579 -6.70 29.28 9.97
C LEU A 579 -7.14 28.11 10.86
N VAL A 580 -7.27 26.92 10.28
CA VAL A 580 -7.86 25.74 10.93
C VAL A 580 -7.03 24.49 10.65
N ASP A 581 -6.71 23.75 11.71
CA ASP A 581 -6.13 22.41 11.61
C ASP A 581 -7.24 21.35 11.59
N LEU A 582 -7.32 20.61 10.48
CA LEU A 582 -8.32 19.56 10.24
C LEU A 582 -8.21 18.35 11.18
N ASN A 583 -7.17 18.29 12.02
CA ASN A 583 -7.07 17.34 13.13
C ASN A 583 -7.99 17.70 14.31
N HIS A 584 -8.63 18.87 14.28
CA HIS A 584 -9.54 19.36 15.31
C HIS A 584 -10.95 19.59 14.74
N PRO A 585 -12.00 19.65 15.59
CA PRO A 585 -13.35 19.99 15.16
C PRO A 585 -13.38 21.33 14.41
N LEU A 586 -14.17 21.39 13.34
CA LEU A 586 -14.33 22.57 12.49
C LEU A 586 -15.20 23.62 13.21
N PRO A 587 -14.87 24.91 13.07
CA PRO A 587 -15.59 26.01 13.74
C PRO A 587 -16.94 26.35 13.07
N TYR A 588 -17.62 25.36 12.48
CA TYR A 588 -18.89 25.53 11.78
C TYR A 588 -19.99 24.70 12.43
N ALA A 589 -21.22 25.25 12.41
CA ALA A 589 -22.40 24.53 12.85
C ALA A 589 -22.64 23.29 11.97
N SER A 590 -23.29 22.28 12.53
CA SER A 590 -23.73 21.12 11.75
C SER A 590 -24.71 21.58 10.66
N ASN A 591 -24.66 20.95 9.49
CA ASN A 591 -25.55 21.27 8.36
C ASN A 591 -25.52 22.76 7.96
N SER A 592 -24.33 23.37 7.89
CA SER A 592 -24.15 24.78 7.51
C SER A 592 -23.52 24.98 6.14
N ILE A 593 -22.92 23.93 5.56
CA ILE A 593 -22.18 23.98 4.30
C ILE A 593 -22.91 23.20 3.20
N ASP A 594 -23.00 23.75 1.99
CA ASP A 594 -23.70 23.12 0.86
C ASP A 594 -22.80 22.19 0.05
N LYS A 595 -21.52 22.57 -0.10
CA LYS A 595 -20.54 21.86 -0.92
C LYS A 595 -19.22 21.78 -0.17
N VAL A 596 -18.62 20.61 -0.10
CA VAL A 596 -17.31 20.39 0.57
C VAL A 596 -16.34 19.76 -0.42
N CYS A 597 -15.13 20.30 -0.51
CA CYS A 597 -13.98 19.72 -1.18
C CYS A 597 -12.86 19.50 -0.15
N SER A 598 -12.20 18.35 -0.19
CA SER A 598 -10.89 18.17 0.45
C SER A 598 -9.99 17.38 -0.50
N SER A 599 -9.22 18.11 -1.29
CA SER A 599 -8.43 17.52 -2.39
C SER A 599 -7.01 17.21 -1.93
N LEU A 600 -6.61 15.94 -1.99
CA LEU A 600 -5.27 15.46 -1.62
C LEU A 600 -4.85 15.84 -0.18
N VAL A 601 -5.76 15.88 0.79
CA VAL A 601 -5.46 16.34 2.16
C VAL A 601 -5.67 15.24 3.21
N VAL A 602 -6.73 14.43 3.06
CA VAL A 602 -7.14 13.42 4.05
C VAL A 602 -6.05 12.38 4.35
N SER A 603 -5.11 12.16 3.44
CA SER A 603 -3.96 11.27 3.65
C SER A 603 -2.97 11.75 4.72
N TYR A 604 -3.02 13.03 5.08
CA TYR A 604 -1.99 13.72 5.86
C TYR A 604 -2.45 14.15 7.25
N VAL A 605 -3.74 13.94 7.57
CA VAL A 605 -4.28 14.16 8.92
C VAL A 605 -4.02 12.94 9.81
N ARG A 606 -3.90 13.18 11.12
CA ARG A 606 -3.61 12.15 12.13
C ARG A 606 -4.74 11.15 12.30
N ASN A 607 -5.99 11.61 12.16
CA ASN A 607 -7.18 10.76 12.27
C ASN A 607 -8.17 11.03 11.11
N PRO A 608 -7.94 10.40 9.95
CA PRO A 608 -8.77 10.59 8.76
C PRO A 608 -10.25 10.31 9.01
N SER A 609 -10.59 9.31 9.84
CA SER A 609 -11.98 8.99 10.16
C SER A 609 -12.69 10.13 10.86
N LEU A 610 -12.06 10.72 11.88
CA LEU A 610 -12.65 11.87 12.59
C LEU A 610 -12.75 13.10 11.69
N THR A 611 -11.72 13.38 10.88
CA THR A 611 -11.74 14.50 9.93
C THR A 611 -12.87 14.36 8.91
N VAL A 612 -13.06 13.17 8.34
CA VAL A 612 -14.13 12.93 7.35
C VAL A 612 -15.52 12.98 8.02
N MET A 613 -15.67 12.45 9.23
CA MET A 613 -16.91 12.62 10.01
C MET A 613 -17.24 14.08 10.25
N GLU A 614 -16.23 14.91 10.53
CA GLU A 614 -16.39 16.33 10.79
C GLU A 614 -16.76 17.11 9.53
N LEU A 615 -16.12 16.81 8.39
CA LEU A 615 -16.51 17.35 7.08
C LEU A 615 -17.95 16.96 6.71
N PHE A 616 -18.36 15.73 7.03
CA PHE A 616 -19.73 15.28 6.80
C PHE A 616 -20.74 15.89 7.79
N ARG A 617 -20.33 16.21 9.03
CA ARG A 617 -21.15 16.89 10.03
C ARG A 617 -21.57 18.29 9.57
N VAL A 618 -20.62 19.07 9.05
CA VAL A 618 -20.89 20.46 8.60
C VAL A 618 -21.70 20.51 7.31
N LEU A 619 -21.65 19.46 6.49
CA LEU A 619 -22.42 19.35 5.25
C LEU A 619 -23.94 19.30 5.51
N LYS A 620 -24.72 20.06 4.75
CA LYS A 620 -26.20 20.05 4.79
C LYS A 620 -26.78 18.75 4.21
N PRO A 621 -27.98 18.32 4.63
CA PRO A 621 -28.78 17.37 3.86
C PRO A 621 -28.97 17.88 2.42
N GLY A 622 -28.80 17.00 1.43
CA GLY A 622 -28.72 17.33 0.00
C GLY A 622 -27.39 17.95 -0.46
N GLY A 623 -26.47 18.25 0.48
CA GLY A 623 -25.15 18.79 0.18
C GLY A 623 -24.22 17.74 -0.43
N ALA A 624 -23.26 18.19 -1.24
CA ALA A 624 -22.31 17.31 -1.93
C ALA A 624 -20.89 17.44 -1.36
N ILE A 625 -20.17 16.33 -1.29
CA ILE A 625 -18.78 16.27 -0.83
C ILE A 625 -17.91 15.50 -1.81
N VAL A 626 -16.71 16.02 -2.03
CA VAL A 626 -15.65 15.37 -2.81
C VAL A 626 -14.38 15.33 -1.97
N LEU A 627 -13.80 14.14 -1.83
CA LEU A 627 -12.47 13.96 -1.25
C LEU A 627 -11.56 13.28 -2.26
N SER A 628 -10.27 13.61 -2.25
CA SER A 628 -9.28 12.89 -3.05
C SER A 628 -8.04 12.56 -2.23
N THR A 629 -7.40 11.44 -2.55
CA THR A 629 -6.15 10.99 -1.94
C THR A 629 -5.27 10.33 -3.01
N LEU A 630 -3.95 10.42 -2.88
CA LEU A 630 -3.06 9.56 -3.66
C LEU A 630 -3.41 8.07 -3.42
N LYS A 631 -3.33 7.26 -4.46
CA LYS A 631 -3.50 5.80 -4.34
C LYS A 631 -2.26 5.16 -3.69
N PRO A 632 -2.39 3.97 -3.08
CA PRO A 632 -1.23 3.17 -2.69
C PRO A 632 -0.32 2.93 -3.90
N TYR A 633 0.99 3.02 -3.68
CA TYR A 633 2.01 2.83 -4.72
C TYR A 633 1.89 3.80 -5.91
N ALA A 634 1.37 5.02 -5.68
CA ALA A 634 1.32 6.05 -6.72
C ALA A 634 2.71 6.32 -7.33
N ASP A 635 2.79 6.34 -8.65
CA ASP A 635 3.96 6.71 -9.42
C ASP A 635 3.86 8.16 -9.89
N LEU A 636 4.34 9.06 -9.04
CA LEU A 636 4.39 10.50 -9.33
C LEU A 636 5.46 10.86 -10.37
N SER A 637 6.37 9.93 -10.70
CA SER A 637 7.38 10.16 -11.75
C SER A 637 6.73 10.24 -13.13
N GLN A 638 5.60 9.57 -13.35
CA GLN A 638 4.83 9.68 -14.58
C GLN A 638 4.22 11.09 -14.76
N ILE A 639 3.68 11.67 -13.69
CA ILE A 639 3.13 13.05 -13.71
C ILE A 639 4.25 14.05 -13.97
N TYR A 640 5.40 13.87 -13.32
CA TYR A 640 6.59 14.67 -13.58
C TYR A 640 7.05 14.56 -15.04
N LYS A 641 7.10 13.35 -15.59
CA LYS A 641 7.49 13.12 -16.99
C LYS A 641 6.54 13.80 -17.97
N ASN A 642 5.23 13.61 -17.78
CA ASN A 642 4.20 14.28 -18.59
C ASN A 642 4.36 15.80 -18.57
N PHE A 643 4.72 16.35 -17.41
CA PHE A 643 4.98 17.77 -17.23
C PHE A 643 6.25 18.22 -17.98
N VAL A 644 7.37 17.52 -17.79
CA VAL A 644 8.65 17.85 -18.44
C VAL A 644 8.56 17.75 -19.95
N ASP A 645 7.83 16.77 -20.48
CA ASP A 645 7.62 16.61 -21.93
C ASP A 645 6.90 17.82 -22.57
N GLN A 646 6.22 18.64 -21.75
CA GLN A 646 5.52 19.86 -22.16
C GLN A 646 6.22 21.15 -21.72
N ALA A 647 7.31 21.04 -20.95
CA ALA A 647 8.04 22.21 -20.46
C ALA A 647 8.70 22.95 -21.62
N THR A 648 8.57 24.27 -21.62
CA THR A 648 9.05 25.16 -22.69
C THR A 648 10.34 25.89 -22.32
N SER A 649 10.77 25.80 -21.05
CA SER A 649 11.97 26.47 -20.55
C SER A 649 12.72 25.62 -19.52
N GLU A 650 14.03 25.88 -19.38
CA GLU A 650 14.88 25.23 -18.38
C GLU A 650 14.41 25.53 -16.94
N GLN A 651 13.85 26.71 -16.69
CA GLN A 651 13.30 27.08 -15.40
C GLN A 651 12.11 26.19 -15.01
N GLU A 652 11.22 25.87 -15.94
CA GLU A 652 10.09 24.96 -15.70
C GLU A 652 10.58 23.54 -15.33
N ILE A 653 11.67 23.08 -15.95
CA ILE A 653 12.29 21.78 -15.60
C ILE A 653 12.90 21.85 -14.20
N VAL A 654 13.55 22.95 -13.81
CA VAL A 654 14.08 23.15 -12.46
C VAL A 654 12.96 23.10 -11.41
N GLU A 655 11.85 23.78 -11.65
CA GLU A 655 10.70 23.80 -10.75
C GLU A 655 10.01 22.42 -10.67
N ALA A 656 9.86 21.72 -11.80
CA ALA A 656 9.33 20.35 -11.83
C ALA A 656 10.19 19.39 -10.99
N ARG A 657 11.52 19.55 -10.99
CA ARG A 657 12.42 18.72 -10.17
C ARG A 657 12.19 18.94 -8.68
N LYS A 658 11.89 20.17 -8.26
CA LYS A 658 11.52 20.46 -6.87
C LYS A 658 10.23 19.73 -6.49
N LEU A 659 9.23 19.74 -7.37
CA LEU A 659 8.00 18.98 -7.17
C LEU A 659 8.25 17.47 -7.02
N LEU A 660 9.10 16.88 -7.87
CA LEU A 660 9.46 15.46 -7.77
C LEU A 660 10.21 15.14 -6.46
N SER A 661 11.11 16.03 -6.03
CA SER A 661 11.80 15.89 -4.74
C SER A 661 10.82 15.90 -3.57
N SER A 662 9.90 16.87 -3.56
CA SER A 662 8.85 17.02 -2.57
C SER A 662 7.89 15.81 -2.55
N ALA A 663 7.56 15.25 -3.71
CA ALA A 663 6.81 13.99 -3.84
C ALA A 663 7.55 12.80 -3.18
N GLY A 664 8.87 12.70 -3.37
CA GLY A 664 9.70 11.69 -2.70
C GLY A 664 9.65 11.81 -1.17
N GLN A 665 9.64 13.04 -0.64
CA GLN A 665 9.51 13.28 0.80
C GLN A 665 8.15 12.86 1.36
N ILE A 666 7.04 13.10 0.62
CA ILE A 666 5.73 12.58 1.03
C ILE A 666 5.72 11.05 1.03
N LYS A 667 6.25 10.41 -0.02
CA LYS A 667 6.34 8.95 -0.09
C LYS A 667 7.14 8.38 1.08
N ARG A 668 8.25 9.03 1.45
CA ARG A 668 9.03 8.68 2.64
C ARG A 668 8.17 8.77 3.91
N ARG A 669 7.40 9.84 4.10
CA ARG A 669 6.56 10.04 5.29
C ARG A 669 5.40 9.06 5.38
N GLU A 670 4.84 8.62 4.26
CA GLU A 670 3.93 7.45 4.21
C GLU A 670 4.66 6.19 4.67
N GLY A 671 5.89 6.01 4.19
CA GLY A 671 6.74 4.91 4.59
C GLY A 671 7.08 4.92 6.08
N ASP A 672 7.33 6.08 6.66
CA ASP A 672 7.59 6.23 8.10
C ASP A 672 6.31 6.03 8.94
N GLY A 673 5.13 5.89 8.32
CA GLY A 673 3.85 5.66 8.98
C GLY A 673 3.17 6.93 9.51
N HIS A 674 3.57 8.12 9.04
CA HIS A 674 2.90 9.38 9.36
C HIS A 674 1.70 9.66 8.47
N TYR A 675 1.79 9.25 7.20
CA TYR A 675 0.73 9.43 6.21
C TYR A 675 0.14 8.09 5.80
N TYR A 676 -1.07 8.14 5.22
CA TYR A 676 -1.75 6.95 4.74
C TYR A 676 -2.45 7.21 3.41
N PHE A 677 -2.11 6.40 2.40
CA PHE A 677 -2.74 6.45 1.09
C PHE A 677 -3.80 5.36 1.01
N PHE A 678 -5.03 5.76 0.69
CA PHE A 678 -6.19 4.89 0.72
C PHE A 678 -6.38 4.23 -0.62
N SER A 679 -6.57 2.90 -0.63
CA SER A 679 -7.17 2.24 -1.79
C SER A 679 -8.58 2.76 -2.02
N GLU A 680 -9.10 2.56 -3.23
CA GLU A 680 -10.47 2.95 -3.58
C GLU A 680 -11.52 2.40 -2.60
N LYS A 681 -11.35 1.12 -2.20
CA LYS A 681 -12.23 0.45 -1.24
C LYS A 681 -12.13 1.06 0.16
N GLU A 682 -10.92 1.35 0.63
CA GLU A 682 -10.70 1.94 1.95
C GLU A 682 -11.26 3.37 2.01
N LEU A 683 -11.03 4.17 0.96
CA LEU A 683 -11.56 5.54 0.87
C LEU A 683 -13.09 5.56 0.82
N LYS A 684 -13.70 4.63 0.07
CA LYS A 684 -15.15 4.43 0.07
C LYS A 684 -15.67 4.04 1.46
N THR A 685 -14.99 3.09 2.13
CA THR A 685 -15.36 2.63 3.47
C THR A 685 -15.27 3.77 4.49
N LEU A 686 -14.26 4.62 4.37
CA LEU A 686 -14.09 5.81 5.22
C LEU A 686 -15.29 6.76 5.09
N MET A 687 -15.75 7.01 3.86
CA MET A 687 -16.94 7.85 3.60
C MET A 687 -18.24 7.21 4.10
N VAL A 688 -18.42 5.91 3.91
CA VAL A 688 -19.60 5.20 4.42
C VAL A 688 -19.64 5.23 5.95
N ALA A 689 -18.49 5.04 6.60
CA ALA A 689 -18.38 5.11 8.05
C ALA A 689 -18.71 6.50 8.62
N ALA A 690 -18.56 7.56 7.81
CA ALA A 690 -18.97 8.92 8.17
C ALA A 690 -20.48 9.18 8.02
N GLY A 691 -21.24 8.24 7.45
CA GLY A 691 -22.70 8.31 7.29
C GLY A 691 -23.19 8.51 5.85
N ALA A 692 -22.34 8.30 4.83
CA ALA A 692 -22.73 8.43 3.44
C ALA A 692 -23.31 7.11 2.87
N ASN A 693 -24.52 7.17 2.28
CA ASN A 693 -25.21 5.98 1.73
C ASN A 693 -24.96 5.76 0.22
N ASN A 694 -24.66 6.82 -0.54
CA ASN A 694 -24.50 6.79 -2.01
C ASN A 694 -23.10 7.19 -2.48
N VAL A 695 -22.10 6.44 -2.02
CA VAL A 695 -20.68 6.75 -2.29
C VAL A 695 -20.23 6.20 -3.64
N ARG A 696 -19.70 7.08 -4.49
CA ARG A 696 -19.05 6.70 -5.77
C ARG A 696 -17.56 7.00 -5.70
N THR A 697 -16.79 6.23 -6.45
CA THR A 697 -15.34 6.36 -6.54
C THR A 697 -14.90 6.32 -7.99
N PHE A 698 -13.83 7.06 -8.30
CA PHE A 698 -13.15 7.04 -9.59
C PHE A 698 -11.69 7.45 -9.40
N ARG A 699 -10.90 7.36 -10.48
CA ARG A 699 -9.51 7.81 -10.47
C ARG A 699 -9.32 9.05 -11.33
N SER A 700 -8.40 9.91 -10.92
CA SER A 700 -7.99 11.10 -11.65
C SER A 700 -6.50 11.38 -11.35
N PHE A 701 -6.00 12.56 -11.73
CA PHE A 701 -4.60 12.97 -11.55
C PHE A 701 -3.63 11.97 -12.21
N GLY A 702 -3.81 11.73 -13.51
CA GLY A 702 -2.98 10.77 -14.24
C GLY A 702 -3.10 9.33 -13.71
N ASN A 703 -4.29 8.96 -13.23
CA ASN A 703 -4.57 7.66 -12.59
C ASN A 703 -3.78 7.42 -11.28
N GLN A 704 -3.33 8.49 -10.61
CA GLN A 704 -2.55 8.45 -9.35
C GLN A 704 -3.35 8.88 -8.11
N ALA A 705 -4.54 9.48 -8.27
CA ALA A 705 -5.42 9.82 -7.16
C ALA A 705 -6.74 9.03 -7.21
N ASN A 706 -7.16 8.51 -6.06
CA ASN A 706 -8.53 8.04 -5.85
C ASN A 706 -9.39 9.23 -5.43
N VAL A 707 -10.53 9.40 -6.09
CA VAL A 707 -11.53 10.42 -5.76
C VAL A 707 -12.77 9.70 -5.26
N VAL A 708 -13.32 10.18 -4.15
CA VAL A 708 -14.58 9.70 -3.59
C VAL A 708 -15.56 10.85 -3.51
N VAL A 709 -16.80 10.56 -3.90
CA VAL A 709 -17.87 11.56 -3.98
C VAL A 709 -19.14 11.02 -3.33
N ALA A 710 -19.86 11.90 -2.64
CA ALA A 710 -21.12 11.56 -1.98
C ALA A 710 -22.06 12.77 -1.87
N VAL A 711 -23.34 12.46 -1.67
CA VAL A 711 -24.37 13.42 -1.24
C VAL A 711 -24.86 12.98 0.13
N LYS A 712 -25.05 13.93 1.03
CA LYS A 712 -25.65 13.67 2.34
C LYS A 712 -27.17 13.63 2.19
N GLU A 713 -27.79 12.59 2.74
CA GLU A 713 -29.26 12.42 2.71
C GLU A 713 -29.95 13.25 3.78
#